data_AF-A0A971FC11-F1
#
_entry.id   AF-A0A971FC11-F1
#
_cell.length_a   1.000
_cell.length_b   1.000
_cell.length_c   1.000
_cell.angle_alpha   90.00
_cell.angle_beta   90.00
_cell.angle_gamma   90.00
#
_symmetry.space_group_name_H-M   'P 1'
#
loop_
_entity.id
_entity.type
_entity.pdbx_description
1 polymer ?
#
loop_
_entity_poly.entity_id
_entity_poly.type
_entity_poly.pdbx_seq_one_letter_code
_entity_poly.pdbx_strand_id
1 'polypeptide(L)'
;MTATFLCAALGAWMSIAAPPELFSPQAQWIRDPRAVGHPVMDHYKKEGEKPSDPKGPQNLHTLLRREFLLDGLPAAARITFTADDYAIVFLNGEKVFQGPESGYPLAHPCLEADVTPFLRPGANVLAVHLYYQGLRNRVWDSGDNRSGLRLQCDLLDAAGAVSQSIVSDESWKCFPLEAFPTGETIGYKTQFLENIDMRLVPAGWREAGFDDSAWSAPVNDPQDHVFVRQLTPPLETRKVLPKTSEALPKGRWFYDFGAEIVGHTRLRLQGEPGQRVVVHHGEELSGPKEVRFDMRASSKYEETVTLSGGDDLVEFFDYRGFRYLELLDAPGTPEVWVEVRHHPFDPSRSAFECADRELEQVWDICRNGVVMGSQGGFLDCPTREKGQYLGDAVITSRSHFWLTADPTLTRKALHDFVLSQQICPGMMAVAPGSFMQEITEYSLQYPLMLLQFCKNTGDEAFTRDLMSRSFAPLFDYFRRFENADGLVEGVTRPQEKWVLIDWPAEMRDDFDYDYGEAKANAVVNGFYYGALRSAAELARLLGTDAADFDRRADRVAAGFAARLADPATGLYLDAPGSKHSSLHANAVPLAFGLHAGADKVAMLDFIRRKRLACGVYMAPYVIEACFNNGVPELGYELLASNDQRSWREMLRHGATACLEAWSPNDKKNMSWCHPWSSSPLFLWPERVAGLSPVEPGWKRVRIAPPALAGLPEFFLKAPLPEGRTITVRHFPERGYLVDLPTGLPHESEGDNVTSRERRSLSPVNPEPELDRLMAQCGWSEKVGEGTGILVSVPLQRLWLITAGAPVWTADCSTAKAGVGFLEGSGMTPSGWHQIAEKLGDGAPWGRIFQSRAATSKRWLPGDKTEEDLVLTRILWLEGTEAGLNLGKDAQGRAVDSKARHIYIHGTNGEALIGTPASHGCVRLLNDDVIELFQRVEPGAPVFIAGE
;
A
#
# COMPACT_ATOMS: atom_id res chain seq x y z
N MET A 1 -13.91 21.30 -5.16
CA MET A 1 -12.65 21.94 -4.70
C MET A 1 -11.51 21.12 -5.26
N THR A 2 -10.72 21.72 -6.14
CA THR A 2 -10.03 21.06 -7.24
C THR A 2 -8.58 20.67 -6.93
N ALA A 3 -8.08 19.72 -7.71
CA ALA A 3 -6.75 19.11 -7.77
C ALA A 3 -5.56 20.08 -7.99
N THR A 4 -5.69 21.35 -7.60
CA THR A 4 -4.70 22.39 -7.83
C THR A 4 -3.64 22.48 -6.71
N PHE A 5 -3.84 21.78 -5.59
CA PHE A 5 -2.86 21.74 -4.49
C PHE A 5 -1.78 20.64 -4.62
N LEU A 6 -1.93 19.66 -5.53
CA LEU A 6 -0.93 18.58 -5.69
C LEU A 6 0.21 18.90 -6.68
N CYS A 7 0.01 19.77 -7.68
CA CYS A 7 1.04 20.01 -8.70
C CYS A 7 2.02 21.16 -8.38
N ALA A 8 1.76 22.00 -7.38
CA ALA A 8 2.65 23.12 -7.04
C ALA A 8 3.77 22.76 -6.03
N ALA A 9 3.75 21.56 -5.46
CA ALA A 9 4.73 21.12 -4.44
C ALA A 9 6.00 20.47 -5.01
N LEU A 10 6.08 20.23 -6.33
CA LEU A 10 7.17 19.46 -6.96
C LEU A 10 8.40 20.27 -7.41
N GLY A 11 8.47 21.57 -7.09
CA GLY A 11 9.51 22.48 -7.64
C GLY A 11 10.47 23.13 -6.65
N ALA A 12 10.38 22.89 -5.35
CA ALA A 12 11.15 23.65 -4.34
C ALA A 12 11.79 22.75 -3.26
N TRP A 13 12.51 21.71 -3.67
CA TRP A 13 13.33 20.89 -2.75
C TRP A 13 14.69 20.61 -3.40
N MET A 14 15.40 21.68 -3.75
CA MET A 14 16.80 21.64 -4.17
C MET A 14 17.53 22.75 -3.45
N SER A 15 18.29 22.41 -2.41
CA SER A 15 19.48 23.12 -1.90
C SER A 15 19.71 22.73 -0.45
N ILE A 16 20.98 22.54 -0.09
CA ILE A 16 21.53 22.55 1.27
C ILE A 16 21.42 24.00 1.83
N ALA A 17 20.21 24.55 1.80
CA ALA A 17 19.80 25.64 2.67
C ALA A 17 19.35 24.99 3.98
N ALA A 18 19.52 25.67 5.12
CA ALA A 18 18.89 25.22 6.36
C ALA A 18 17.42 24.89 6.05
N PRO A 19 16.90 23.72 6.50
CA PRO A 19 15.51 23.38 6.27
C PRO A 19 14.65 24.57 6.72
N PRO A 20 13.62 24.97 5.94
CA PRO A 20 12.79 26.10 6.31
C PRO A 20 12.29 25.89 7.75
N GLU A 21 12.29 26.96 8.56
CA GLU A 21 11.71 26.87 9.91
C GLU A 21 10.24 26.45 9.78
N LEU A 22 9.94 25.19 10.07
CA LEU A 22 8.61 24.60 9.94
C LEU A 22 7.65 25.08 11.03
N PHE A 23 8.22 25.52 12.16
CA PHE A 23 7.49 26.01 13.31
C PHE A 23 7.93 27.43 13.62
N SER A 24 6.97 28.26 14.05
CA SER A 24 7.28 29.52 14.71
C SER A 24 8.18 29.29 15.91
N PRO A 25 9.10 30.23 16.24
CA PRO A 25 9.86 30.22 17.49
C PRO A 25 8.97 30.17 18.75
N GLN A 26 7.69 30.52 18.63
CA GLN A 26 6.71 30.47 19.72
C GLN A 26 6.23 29.05 20.05
N ALA A 27 6.24 28.12 19.07
CA ALA A 27 5.93 26.73 19.35
C ALA A 27 7.13 26.07 20.03
N GLN A 28 6.95 25.64 21.26
CA GLN A 28 7.96 25.03 22.13
C GLN A 28 7.90 23.51 22.09
N TRP A 29 9.01 22.85 22.40
CA TRP A 29 9.06 21.40 22.59
C TRP A 29 8.57 21.07 24.00
N ILE A 30 7.31 20.65 24.11
CA ILE A 30 6.69 20.38 25.40
C ILE A 30 6.76 18.88 25.75
N ARG A 31 7.05 18.58 27.01
CA ARG A 31 7.25 17.20 27.50
C ARG A 31 6.49 16.93 28.79
N ASP A 32 6.31 15.66 29.09
CA ASP A 32 5.84 15.19 30.38
C ASP A 32 6.90 15.49 31.47
N PRO A 33 6.53 16.08 32.63
CA PRO A 33 7.45 16.32 33.74
C PRO A 33 8.21 15.07 34.23
N ARG A 34 7.67 13.86 34.03
CA ARG A 34 8.34 12.58 34.35
C ARG A 34 9.58 12.32 33.50
N ALA A 35 9.76 13.01 32.37
CA ALA A 35 10.92 12.85 31.49
C ALA A 35 12.10 13.78 31.86
N VAL A 36 11.91 14.72 32.80
CA VAL A 36 12.94 15.67 33.22
C VAL A 36 14.09 14.97 33.95
N GLY A 37 15.31 15.47 33.76
CA GLY A 37 16.50 15.00 34.48
C GLY A 37 17.18 13.79 33.84
N HIS A 38 16.70 13.34 32.68
CA HIS A 38 17.31 12.27 31.90
C HIS A 38 18.11 12.86 30.72
N PRO A 39 19.44 12.66 30.66
CA PRO A 39 20.23 13.19 29.55
C PRO A 39 19.89 12.46 28.25
N VAL A 40 19.97 13.19 27.14
CA VAL A 40 19.87 12.62 25.79
C VAL A 40 20.98 11.57 25.59
N MET A 41 20.63 10.44 24.99
CA MET A 41 21.53 9.31 24.79
C MET A 41 21.70 8.97 23.31
N ASP A 42 22.83 8.33 22.97
CA ASP A 42 23.08 7.70 21.69
C ASP A 42 23.15 6.19 21.89
N HIS A 43 22.22 5.46 21.26
CA HIS A 43 22.04 4.02 21.42
C HIS A 43 22.56 3.18 20.25
N TYR A 44 23.12 3.82 19.22
CA TYR A 44 23.61 3.13 18.04
C TYR A 44 24.89 2.35 18.37
N LYS A 45 24.78 1.02 18.36
CA LYS A 45 25.86 0.07 18.65
C LYS A 45 25.72 -1.18 17.79
N LYS A 46 26.83 -1.66 17.22
CA LYS A 46 26.84 -2.85 16.37
C LYS A 46 26.23 -4.05 17.08
N GLU A 47 25.57 -4.92 16.33
CA GLU A 47 25.01 -6.16 16.86
C GLU A 47 26.12 -7.02 17.50
N GLY A 48 26.01 -7.28 18.82
CA GLY A 48 27.02 -8.01 19.58
C GLY A 48 27.91 -7.14 20.49
N GLU A 49 27.94 -5.82 20.28
CA GLU A 49 28.48 -4.89 21.27
C GLU A 49 27.54 -4.81 22.48
N LYS A 50 28.10 -4.79 23.69
CA LYS A 50 27.29 -4.64 24.91
C LYS A 50 26.70 -3.22 24.92
N PRO A 51 25.40 -3.06 24.77
CA PRO A 51 24.81 -1.73 24.76
C PRO A 51 24.61 -1.22 26.18
N SER A 52 24.57 0.10 26.34
CA SER A 52 23.93 0.68 27.50
C SER A 52 22.43 0.50 27.35
N ASP A 53 21.80 -0.18 28.31
CA ASP A 53 20.34 -0.23 28.39
C ASP A 53 19.77 1.20 28.42
N PRO A 54 18.63 1.46 27.76
CA PRO A 54 17.93 2.73 27.89
C PRO A 54 17.77 3.12 29.37
N LYS A 55 18.17 4.34 29.72
CA LYS A 55 18.05 4.91 31.07
C LYS A 55 17.07 6.08 31.04
N GLY A 56 15.82 5.81 31.38
CA GLY A 56 14.77 6.82 31.31
C GLY A 56 13.39 6.22 31.57
N PRO A 57 12.34 7.05 31.50
CA PRO A 57 10.97 6.57 31.48
C PRO A 57 10.73 5.68 30.25
N GLN A 58 9.91 4.65 30.42
CA GLN A 58 9.44 3.75 29.36
C GLN A 58 7.93 3.63 29.47
N ASN A 59 7.28 3.26 28.36
CA ASN A 59 5.83 3.12 28.27
C ASN A 59 5.08 4.36 28.79
N LEU A 60 5.54 5.54 28.37
CA LEU A 60 5.06 6.81 28.90
C LEU A 60 3.87 7.30 28.09
N HIS A 61 2.67 7.18 28.63
CA HIS A 61 1.47 7.80 28.09
C HIS A 61 1.18 9.12 28.80
N THR A 62 0.92 10.17 28.02
CA THR A 62 0.66 11.52 28.53
C THR A 62 -0.54 12.10 27.79
N LEU A 63 -1.51 12.64 28.55
CA LEU A 63 -2.60 13.42 27.98
C LEU A 63 -2.24 14.90 28.04
N LEU A 64 -2.33 15.57 26.90
CA LEU A 64 -2.08 17.01 26.77
C LEU A 64 -3.35 17.67 26.24
N ARG A 65 -3.75 18.80 26.80
CA ARG A 65 -4.90 19.56 26.29
C ARG A 65 -4.72 21.07 26.37
N ARG A 66 -5.37 21.78 25.46
CA ARG A 66 -5.48 23.25 25.46
C ARG A 66 -6.85 23.66 24.94
N GLU A 67 -7.59 24.38 25.77
CA GLU A 67 -8.82 25.06 25.34
C GLU A 67 -8.49 26.43 24.74
N PHE A 68 -9.25 26.83 23.72
CA PHE A 68 -9.18 28.16 23.12
C PHE A 68 -10.56 28.59 22.60
N LEU A 69 -10.75 29.90 22.46
CA LEU A 69 -12.01 30.49 22.02
C LEU A 69 -11.88 31.06 20.61
N LEU A 70 -12.93 30.86 19.82
CA LEU A 70 -13.09 31.44 18.48
C LEU A 70 -14.34 32.32 18.44
N ASP A 71 -14.17 33.59 18.06
CA ASP A 71 -15.29 34.52 17.85
C ASP A 71 -16.17 34.11 16.65
N GLY A 72 -15.58 33.39 15.70
CA GLY A 72 -16.22 32.82 14.51
C GLY A 72 -15.29 31.81 13.85
N LEU A 73 -15.79 31.08 12.85
CA LEU A 73 -14.96 30.14 12.11
C LEU A 73 -13.91 30.89 11.25
N PRO A 74 -12.64 30.44 11.25
CA PRO A 74 -11.65 30.97 10.32
C PRO A 74 -11.98 30.56 8.88
N ALA A 75 -11.33 31.17 7.90
CA ALA A 75 -11.46 30.74 6.51
C ALA A 75 -10.82 29.37 6.28
N ALA A 76 -9.71 29.09 6.96
CA ALA A 76 -9.06 27.80 7.02
C ALA A 76 -8.24 27.65 8.31
N ALA A 77 -7.90 26.43 8.69
CA ALA A 77 -6.99 26.14 9.80
C ALA A 77 -6.06 24.98 9.46
N ARG A 78 -4.76 25.14 9.76
CA ARG A 78 -3.74 24.12 9.49
C ARG A 78 -2.92 23.83 10.74
N ILE A 79 -2.70 22.54 11.01
CA ILE A 79 -1.76 22.09 12.03
C ILE A 79 -0.44 21.70 11.37
N THR A 80 0.68 22.18 11.92
CA THR A 80 2.01 21.58 11.79
C THR A 80 2.33 20.85 13.09
N PHE A 81 2.74 19.59 13.01
CA PHE A 81 2.88 18.73 14.19
C PHE A 81 4.05 17.75 14.08
N THR A 82 4.68 17.49 15.22
CA THR A 82 5.58 16.35 15.41
C THR A 82 5.60 15.91 16.87
N ALA A 83 6.01 14.66 17.13
CA ALA A 83 6.12 14.05 18.44
C ALA A 83 7.25 13.01 18.45
N ASP A 84 7.67 12.65 19.64
CA ASP A 84 8.66 11.61 19.94
C ASP A 84 8.09 10.74 21.08
N ASP A 85 7.64 9.51 20.82
CA ASP A 85 7.72 8.79 19.54
C ASP A 85 6.48 9.00 18.65
N TYR A 86 5.29 9.01 19.25
CA TYR A 86 4.03 8.98 18.52
C TYR A 86 2.89 9.63 19.30
N ALA A 87 1.86 10.11 18.61
CA ALA A 87 0.67 10.68 19.24
C ALA A 87 -0.60 10.46 18.42
N ILE A 88 -1.74 10.51 19.11
CA ILE A 88 -3.06 10.66 18.50
C ILE A 88 -3.59 12.05 18.87
N VAL A 89 -3.97 12.83 17.85
CA VAL A 89 -4.42 14.22 18.00
C VAL A 89 -5.92 14.32 17.78
N PHE A 90 -6.59 15.02 18.69
CA PHE A 90 -8.02 15.24 18.69
C PHE A 90 -8.33 16.73 18.67
N LEU A 91 -9.44 17.09 18.03
CA LEU A 91 -10.03 18.41 18.09
C LEU A 91 -11.51 18.25 18.42
N ASN A 92 -11.96 18.86 19.53
CA ASN A 92 -13.35 18.79 19.98
C ASN A 92 -13.88 17.35 20.14
N GLY A 93 -13.07 16.45 20.70
CA GLY A 93 -13.41 15.04 20.89
C GLY A 93 -13.16 14.15 19.66
N GLU A 94 -13.07 14.71 18.46
CA GLU A 94 -12.89 13.97 17.22
C GLU A 94 -11.41 13.74 16.91
N LYS A 95 -11.05 12.50 16.51
CA LYS A 95 -9.69 12.16 16.07
C LYS A 95 -9.41 12.82 14.73
N VAL A 96 -8.36 13.63 14.66
CA VAL A 96 -7.95 14.35 13.44
C VAL A 96 -6.93 13.53 12.66
N PHE A 97 -5.84 13.14 13.30
CA PHE A 97 -4.77 12.32 12.73
C PHE A 97 -3.95 11.64 13.85
N GLN A 98 -2.99 10.79 13.44
CA GLN A 98 -2.00 10.18 14.31
C GLN A 98 -0.62 10.24 13.64
N GLY A 99 0.44 10.33 14.42
CA GLY A 99 1.79 10.53 13.89
C GLY A 99 2.78 11.09 14.92
N PRO A 100 3.96 11.55 14.48
CA PRO A 100 4.47 11.48 13.11
C PRO A 100 4.92 10.05 12.76
N GLU A 101 5.28 9.79 11.51
CA GLU A 101 5.93 8.51 11.19
C GLU A 101 7.30 8.38 11.88
N SER A 102 7.80 7.15 12.05
CA SER A 102 9.13 6.93 12.58
C SER A 102 10.20 7.59 11.70
N GLY A 103 11.20 8.23 12.33
CA GLY A 103 12.33 8.86 11.67
C GLY A 103 13.53 9.00 12.61
N TYR A 104 14.66 9.45 12.08
CA TYR A 104 15.87 9.73 12.85
C TYR A 104 15.84 11.19 13.37
N PRO A 105 16.41 11.50 14.55
CA PRO A 105 16.49 12.86 15.09
C PRO A 105 17.13 13.86 14.12
N LEU A 106 18.11 13.44 13.32
CA LEU A 106 18.77 14.25 12.30
C LEU A 106 17.90 14.63 11.09
N ALA A 107 16.70 14.04 10.98
CA ALA A 107 15.68 14.34 9.98
C ALA A 107 14.31 13.90 10.52
N HIS A 108 13.87 14.53 11.61
CA HIS A 108 12.67 14.14 12.34
C HIS A 108 11.40 14.63 11.63
N PRO A 109 10.46 13.75 11.28
CA PRO A 109 9.34 14.09 10.43
C PRO A 109 8.31 14.98 11.13
N CYS A 110 7.82 15.96 10.39
CA CYS A 110 6.75 16.88 10.78
C CYS A 110 5.60 16.75 9.77
N LEU A 111 4.42 16.45 10.28
CA LEU A 111 3.21 16.33 9.49
C LEU A 111 2.46 17.68 9.45
N GLU A 112 1.81 17.95 8.33
CA GLU A 112 0.88 19.06 8.18
C GLU A 112 -0.53 18.51 7.91
N ALA A 113 -1.57 19.05 8.55
CA ALA A 113 -2.95 18.61 8.39
C ALA A 113 -3.92 19.79 8.32
N ASP A 114 -4.93 19.71 7.45
CA ASP A 114 -6.07 20.62 7.44
C ASP A 114 -7.05 20.23 8.56
N VAL A 115 -7.33 21.16 9.47
CA VAL A 115 -8.22 20.94 10.61
C VAL A 115 -9.45 21.84 10.59
N THR A 116 -9.66 22.58 9.50
CA THR A 116 -10.82 23.45 9.32
C THR A 116 -12.15 22.75 9.62
N PRO A 117 -12.40 21.51 9.14
CA PRO A 117 -13.70 20.84 9.33
C PRO A 117 -14.05 20.52 10.78
N PHE A 118 -13.06 20.49 11.67
CA PHE A 118 -13.21 20.07 13.07
C PHE A 118 -13.45 21.25 14.02
N LEU A 119 -13.28 22.50 13.55
CA LEU A 119 -13.46 23.70 14.36
C LEU A 119 -14.93 24.09 14.48
N ARG A 120 -15.27 24.74 15.59
CA ARG A 120 -16.61 25.31 15.83
C ARG A 120 -16.51 26.74 16.39
N PRO A 121 -17.54 27.59 16.23
CA PRO A 121 -17.61 28.85 16.96
C PRO A 121 -17.59 28.62 18.48
N GLY A 122 -16.98 29.54 19.24
CA GLY A 122 -16.86 29.45 20.70
C GLY A 122 -15.70 28.56 21.15
N ALA A 123 -15.96 27.72 22.17
CA ALA A 123 -14.93 26.91 22.81
C ALA A 123 -14.51 25.71 21.96
N ASN A 124 -13.20 25.63 21.73
CA ASN A 124 -12.53 24.53 21.06
C ASN A 124 -11.46 23.91 21.96
N VAL A 125 -11.20 22.62 21.79
CA VAL A 125 -10.16 21.90 22.54
C VAL A 125 -9.26 21.16 21.58
N LEU A 126 -7.96 21.46 21.63
CA LEU A 126 -6.92 20.57 21.12
C LEU A 126 -6.54 19.60 22.23
N ALA A 127 -6.63 18.30 21.95
CA ALA A 127 -6.28 17.25 22.89
C ALA A 127 -5.32 16.26 22.22
N VAL A 128 -4.33 15.76 22.95
CA VAL A 128 -3.29 14.86 22.43
C VAL A 128 -3.04 13.73 23.42
N HIS A 129 -3.08 12.48 22.94
CA HIS A 129 -2.53 11.34 23.66
C HIS A 129 -1.13 11.09 23.11
N LEU A 130 -0.12 11.56 23.83
CA LEU A 130 1.29 11.40 23.50
C LEU A 130 1.80 10.08 24.10
N TYR A 131 2.63 9.39 23.33
CA TYR A 131 3.27 8.15 23.72
C TYR A 131 4.77 8.19 23.41
N TYR A 132 5.56 7.97 24.46
CA TYR A 132 6.99 7.71 24.34
C TYR A 132 7.29 6.29 24.80
N GLN A 133 7.84 5.49 23.89
CA GLN A 133 8.05 4.08 24.14
C GLN A 133 9.21 3.86 25.12
N GLY A 134 10.32 4.57 24.92
CA GLY A 134 11.52 4.45 25.75
C GLY A 134 12.29 3.14 25.57
N LEU A 135 12.12 2.45 24.44
CA LEU A 135 12.77 1.17 24.15
C LEU A 135 13.69 1.26 22.94
N ARG A 136 14.77 0.48 22.97
CA ARG A 136 15.62 0.29 21.79
C ARG A 136 15.12 -0.89 20.96
N ASN A 137 14.67 -0.63 19.73
CA ASN A 137 14.13 -1.66 18.83
C ASN A 137 14.27 -1.29 17.34
N ARG A 138 13.59 -2.05 16.47
CA ARG A 138 13.68 -2.01 15.00
C ARG A 138 12.71 -1.03 14.33
N VAL A 139 11.91 -0.32 15.10
CA VAL A 139 10.74 0.44 14.62
C VAL A 139 10.93 1.92 14.92
N TRP A 140 11.32 2.23 16.16
CA TRP A 140 11.42 3.59 16.67
C TRP A 140 12.88 3.93 16.96
N ASP A 141 13.26 5.17 16.68
CA ASP A 141 14.46 5.74 17.28
C ASP A 141 14.10 6.27 18.67
N SER A 142 13.90 5.34 19.60
CA SER A 142 13.43 5.60 20.96
C SER A 142 14.44 5.15 22.02
N GLY A 143 14.12 5.40 23.29
CA GLY A 143 14.95 5.07 24.45
C GLY A 143 16.06 6.07 24.75
N ASP A 144 16.19 7.10 23.92
CA ASP A 144 17.23 8.12 23.91
C ASP A 144 16.94 9.38 24.75
N ASN A 145 15.80 9.40 25.46
CA ASN A 145 15.27 10.50 26.26
C ASN A 145 14.91 11.78 25.47
N ARG A 146 14.54 11.68 24.19
CA ARG A 146 14.07 12.83 23.39
C ARG A 146 12.56 13.10 23.43
N SER A 147 11.78 12.28 24.15
CA SER A 147 10.32 12.34 24.26
C SER A 147 9.70 13.75 24.21
N GLY A 148 8.56 13.94 23.55
CA GLY A 148 7.85 15.21 23.60
C GLY A 148 7.04 15.48 22.35
N LEU A 149 6.52 16.71 22.23
CA LEU A 149 5.86 17.14 21.00
C LEU A 149 6.07 18.63 20.71
N ARG A 150 5.86 18.97 19.45
CA ARG A 150 5.72 20.35 18.97
C ARG A 150 4.51 20.46 18.07
N LEU A 151 3.65 21.44 18.35
CA LEU A 151 2.40 21.67 17.63
C LEU A 151 2.21 23.16 17.36
N GLN A 152 1.78 23.51 16.16
CA GLN A 152 1.30 24.84 15.81
C GLN A 152 0.04 24.69 14.96
N CYS A 153 -1.07 25.29 15.40
CA CYS A 153 -2.32 25.39 14.67
C CYS A 153 -2.51 26.84 14.21
N ASP A 154 -2.33 27.10 12.92
CA ASP A 154 -2.52 28.42 12.32
C ASP A 154 -3.94 28.59 11.79
N LEU A 155 -4.61 29.65 12.24
CA LEU A 155 -5.92 30.08 11.77
C LEU A 155 -5.75 31.13 10.68
N LEU A 156 -6.29 30.86 9.50
CA LEU A 156 -6.11 31.69 8.32
C LEU A 156 -7.35 32.57 8.07
N ASP A 157 -7.11 33.82 7.71
CA ASP A 157 -8.16 34.73 7.24
C ASP A 157 -8.54 34.45 5.78
N ALA A 158 -9.53 35.19 5.26
CA ALA A 158 -9.99 35.04 3.88
C ALA A 158 -8.93 35.40 2.82
N ALA A 159 -7.87 36.11 3.19
CA ALA A 159 -6.72 36.39 2.32
C ALA A 159 -5.62 35.30 2.42
N GLY A 160 -5.81 34.29 3.28
CA GLY A 160 -4.85 33.22 3.54
C GLY A 160 -3.72 33.62 4.48
N ALA A 161 -3.80 34.76 5.15
CA ALA A 161 -2.81 35.20 6.14
C ALA A 161 -3.11 34.59 7.51
N VAL A 162 -2.06 34.28 8.28
CA VAL A 162 -2.21 33.80 9.66
C VAL A 162 -2.76 34.91 10.53
N SER A 163 -3.98 34.72 11.02
CA SER A 163 -4.68 35.64 11.92
C SER A 163 -4.39 35.36 13.39
N GLN A 164 -4.19 34.09 13.74
CA GLN A 164 -3.91 33.61 15.08
C GLN A 164 -3.21 32.25 14.99
N SER A 165 -2.32 31.96 15.94
CA SER A 165 -1.70 30.64 16.09
C SER A 165 -1.94 30.10 17.50
N ILE A 166 -2.32 28.84 17.59
CA ILE A 166 -2.36 28.08 18.84
C ILE A 166 -1.13 27.19 18.84
N VAL A 167 -0.20 27.41 19.77
CA VAL A 167 1.11 26.75 19.77
C VAL A 167 1.29 25.85 20.99
N SER A 168 2.17 24.85 20.91
CA SER A 168 2.65 24.10 22.07
C SER A 168 3.51 24.99 22.95
N ASP A 169 3.15 25.16 24.22
CA ASP A 169 3.85 25.97 25.21
C ASP A 169 3.43 25.53 26.63
N GLU A 170 3.98 26.18 27.66
CA GLU A 170 3.66 25.89 29.07
C GLU A 170 2.21 26.25 29.47
N SER A 171 1.40 26.86 28.59
CA SER A 171 -0.03 27.10 28.85
C SER A 171 -0.90 25.86 28.64
N TRP A 172 -0.36 24.82 28.01
CA TRP A 172 -1.02 23.52 27.92
C TRP A 172 -1.16 22.86 29.29
N LYS A 173 -2.12 21.96 29.38
CA LYS A 173 -2.32 21.09 30.54
C LYS A 173 -1.81 19.71 30.22
N CYS A 174 -1.14 19.09 31.18
CA CYS A 174 -0.43 17.84 31.08
C CYS A 174 -0.84 16.90 32.22
N PHE A 175 -1.27 15.70 31.85
CA PHE A 175 -1.66 14.64 32.77
C PHE A 175 -0.87 13.35 32.49
N PRO A 176 -0.02 12.95 33.45
CA PRO A 176 0.60 11.63 33.50
C PRO A 176 -0.45 10.52 33.52
N LEU A 177 -0.67 9.83 32.39
CA LEU A 177 -1.65 8.75 32.33
C LEU A 177 -1.06 7.44 32.86
N GLU A 178 -1.58 6.97 33.99
CA GLU A 178 -1.16 5.71 34.64
C GLU A 178 -2.07 4.52 34.29
N ALA A 179 -3.03 4.71 33.37
CA ALA A 179 -3.97 3.68 32.94
C ALA A 179 -3.31 2.49 32.20
N PHE A 180 -2.02 2.58 31.87
CA PHE A 180 -1.21 1.55 31.18
C PHE A 180 -0.09 1.02 32.10
N PRO A 181 -0.40 0.37 33.23
CA PRO A 181 0.54 0.07 34.32
C PRO A 181 1.61 -0.98 34.03
N THR A 182 1.53 -1.73 32.92
CA THR A 182 2.47 -2.83 32.65
C THR A 182 3.76 -2.34 31.97
N GLY A 183 4.88 -2.95 32.35
CA GLY A 183 6.17 -2.82 31.66
C GLY A 183 6.53 -4.05 30.81
N GLU A 184 5.58 -4.98 30.63
CA GLU A 184 5.81 -6.20 29.84
C GLU A 184 5.86 -5.87 28.35
N THR A 185 6.89 -6.40 27.69
CA THR A 185 7.15 -6.14 26.28
C THR A 185 7.04 -7.41 25.45
N ILE A 186 6.63 -7.27 24.20
CA ILE A 186 6.47 -8.35 23.23
C ILE A 186 7.14 -8.00 21.90
N GLY A 187 7.23 -8.96 20.97
CA GLY A 187 7.72 -8.72 19.61
C GLY A 187 9.16 -8.18 19.57
N TYR A 188 10.10 -8.75 20.33
CA TYR A 188 11.46 -8.18 20.46
C TYR A 188 11.50 -6.73 20.98
N LYS A 189 10.63 -6.41 21.94
CA LYS A 189 10.54 -5.08 22.58
C LYS A 189 10.08 -3.97 21.62
N THR A 190 9.27 -4.33 20.62
CA THR A 190 8.66 -3.38 19.68
C THR A 190 7.36 -2.81 20.21
N GLN A 191 6.78 -3.42 21.25
CA GLN A 191 5.46 -3.13 21.80
C GLN A 191 5.45 -3.41 23.31
N PHE A 192 4.61 -2.69 24.04
CA PHE A 192 4.15 -3.08 25.37
C PHE A 192 2.77 -3.74 25.27
N LEU A 193 2.48 -4.66 26.19
CA LEU A 193 1.09 -5.11 26.40
C LEU A 193 0.28 -3.94 26.96
N GLU A 194 -0.99 -3.83 26.58
CA GLU A 194 -1.87 -2.75 27.04
C GLU A 194 -2.89 -3.28 28.04
N ASN A 195 -2.45 -3.47 29.28
CA ASN A 195 -3.34 -3.83 30.39
C ASN A 195 -4.04 -2.57 30.93
N ILE A 196 -5.16 -2.17 30.34
CA ILE A 196 -5.80 -0.87 30.59
C ILE A 196 -6.65 -0.86 31.89
N ASP A 197 -6.47 0.14 32.74
CA ASP A 197 -7.37 0.43 33.88
C ASP A 197 -8.23 1.66 33.61
N MET A 198 -9.50 1.44 33.26
CA MET A 198 -10.44 2.51 32.90
C MET A 198 -10.80 3.41 34.09
N ARG A 199 -10.55 2.99 35.33
CA ARG A 199 -10.73 3.85 36.52
C ARG A 199 -9.73 5.00 36.56
N LEU A 200 -8.62 4.90 35.81
CA LEU A 200 -7.55 5.89 35.74
C LEU A 200 -7.61 6.76 34.48
N VAL A 201 -8.59 6.53 33.59
CA VAL A 201 -8.80 7.34 32.39
C VAL A 201 -9.76 8.49 32.73
N PRO A 202 -9.35 9.77 32.59
CA PRO A 202 -10.23 10.89 32.92
C PRO A 202 -11.36 11.02 31.89
N ALA A 203 -12.60 10.74 32.28
CA ALA A 203 -13.75 10.81 31.39
C ALA A 203 -13.98 12.23 30.86
N GLY A 204 -14.13 12.38 29.53
CA GLY A 204 -14.43 13.67 28.89
C GLY A 204 -13.22 14.61 28.74
N TRP A 205 -11.99 14.17 28.97
CA TRP A 205 -10.78 15.03 28.90
C TRP A 205 -10.56 15.73 27.54
N ARG A 206 -11.18 15.22 26.47
CA ARG A 206 -11.12 15.77 25.10
C ARG A 206 -12.17 16.85 24.84
N GLU A 207 -13.15 16.99 25.74
CA GLU A 207 -14.29 17.89 25.58
C GLU A 207 -14.02 19.28 26.17
N ALA A 208 -14.71 20.29 25.66
CA ALA A 208 -14.68 21.64 26.23
C ALA A 208 -15.39 21.66 27.60
N GLY A 209 -14.84 22.44 28.54
CA GLY A 209 -15.39 22.58 29.88
C GLY A 209 -15.06 21.43 30.84
N PHE A 210 -14.16 20.52 30.45
CA PHE A 210 -13.58 19.55 31.37
C PHE A 210 -12.70 20.25 32.42
N ASP A 211 -12.83 19.85 33.69
CA ASP A 211 -12.05 20.41 34.80
C ASP A 211 -10.64 19.81 34.84
N ASP A 212 -9.68 20.53 34.25
CA ASP A 212 -8.25 20.19 34.25
C ASP A 212 -7.45 21.00 35.29
N SER A 213 -8.11 21.59 36.28
CA SER A 213 -7.44 22.42 37.29
C SER A 213 -6.37 21.67 38.09
N ALA A 214 -6.53 20.34 38.24
CA ALA A 214 -5.56 19.46 38.88
C ALA A 214 -4.40 19.02 37.96
N TRP A 215 -4.45 19.32 36.65
CA TRP A 215 -3.40 18.94 35.71
C TRP A 215 -2.21 19.89 35.82
N SER A 216 -1.01 19.32 35.72
CA SER A 216 0.25 20.08 35.70
C SER A 216 0.43 20.82 34.37
N ALA A 217 1.31 21.82 34.34
CA ALA A 217 1.86 22.32 33.07
C ALA A 217 2.90 21.31 32.55
N PRO A 218 3.05 21.15 31.22
CA PRO A 218 4.19 20.44 30.66
C PRO A 218 5.47 21.25 30.89
N VAL A 219 6.61 20.61 30.67
CA VAL A 219 7.93 21.28 30.71
C VAL A 219 8.41 21.58 29.30
N ASN A 220 9.17 22.66 29.15
CA ASN A 220 9.88 22.99 27.91
C ASN A 220 11.37 22.72 28.11
N ASP A 221 11.89 21.67 27.46
CA ASP A 221 13.30 21.29 27.52
C ASP A 221 13.99 21.47 26.16
N PRO A 222 15.31 21.74 26.15
CA PRO A 222 16.09 21.72 24.92
C PRO A 222 16.00 20.37 24.20
N GLN A 223 15.91 20.42 22.87
CA GLN A 223 15.93 19.27 21.97
C GLN A 223 16.88 19.55 20.79
N ASP A 224 17.38 18.50 20.16
CA ASP A 224 18.37 18.54 19.07
C ASP A 224 17.88 17.89 17.76
N HIS A 225 16.59 17.60 17.63
CA HIS A 225 15.99 17.17 16.38
C HIS A 225 16.14 18.25 15.29
N VAL A 226 16.43 17.79 14.08
CA VAL A 226 16.35 18.56 12.85
C VAL A 226 15.02 18.21 12.19
N PHE A 227 14.05 19.11 12.29
CA PHE A 227 12.72 18.90 11.75
C PHE A 227 12.70 18.98 10.21
N VAL A 228 12.09 17.98 9.57
CA VAL A 228 11.87 17.93 8.12
C VAL A 228 10.39 17.66 7.85
N ARG A 229 9.88 18.08 6.69
CA ARG A 229 8.53 17.71 6.31
C ARG A 229 8.46 16.20 6.10
N GLN A 230 7.39 15.59 6.61
CA GLN A 230 7.11 14.19 6.38
C GLN A 230 6.93 13.93 4.88
N LEU A 231 7.56 12.86 4.38
CA LEU A 231 7.53 12.49 2.96
C LEU A 231 6.26 11.71 2.57
N THR A 232 5.57 11.15 3.56
CA THR A 232 4.33 10.38 3.39
C THR A 232 3.13 11.18 3.89
N PRO A 233 1.94 11.00 3.29
CA PRO A 233 0.70 11.43 3.91
C PRO A 233 0.48 10.73 5.27
N PRO A 234 -0.39 11.27 6.15
CA PRO A 234 -0.85 10.55 7.33
C PRO A 234 -1.49 9.20 6.96
N LEU A 235 -1.40 8.22 7.86
CA LEU A 235 -2.08 6.94 7.68
C LEU A 235 -3.59 7.12 7.56
N GLU A 236 -4.19 6.40 6.62
CA GLU A 236 -5.64 6.26 6.57
C GLU A 236 -6.11 5.40 7.74
N THR A 237 -7.25 5.76 8.33
CA THR A 237 -7.90 4.93 9.34
C THR A 237 -9.38 4.73 9.02
N ARG A 238 -9.88 3.51 9.23
CA ARG A 238 -11.29 3.18 9.02
C ARG A 238 -11.83 2.25 10.12
N LYS A 239 -13.07 2.48 10.54
CA LYS A 239 -13.79 1.56 11.44
C LYS A 239 -14.13 0.27 10.70
N VAL A 240 -13.66 -0.86 11.22
CA VAL A 240 -13.96 -2.20 10.71
C VAL A 240 -14.67 -2.99 11.80
N LEU A 241 -15.84 -3.52 11.46
CA LEU A 241 -16.58 -4.43 12.31
C LEU A 241 -16.17 -5.89 12.01
N PRO A 242 -16.23 -6.78 13.02
CA PRO A 242 -16.04 -8.21 12.78
C PRO A 242 -17.07 -8.73 11.77
N LYS A 243 -16.62 -9.62 10.87
CA LYS A 243 -17.49 -10.30 9.90
C LYS A 243 -18.39 -11.32 10.60
N THR A 244 -17.92 -11.89 11.71
CA THR A 244 -18.69 -12.81 12.55
C THR A 244 -18.41 -12.50 14.02
N SER A 245 -19.47 -12.44 14.82
CA SER A 245 -19.44 -12.25 16.26
C SER A 245 -20.31 -13.31 16.92
N GLU A 246 -19.78 -14.01 17.91
CA GLU A 246 -20.51 -15.08 18.59
C GLU A 246 -20.31 -15.04 20.11
N ALA A 247 -21.43 -15.06 20.83
CA ALA A 247 -21.45 -15.23 22.28
C ALA A 247 -21.25 -16.70 22.65
N LEU A 248 -20.36 -16.96 23.60
CA LEU A 248 -20.04 -18.27 24.15
C LEU A 248 -20.34 -18.30 25.67
N PRO A 249 -20.45 -19.49 26.30
CA PRO A 249 -20.75 -19.59 27.73
C PRO A 249 -19.75 -18.83 28.60
N LYS A 250 -20.24 -18.35 29.76
CA LYS A 250 -19.43 -17.67 30.80
C LYS A 250 -18.78 -16.35 30.35
N GLY A 251 -19.53 -15.52 29.61
CA GLY A 251 -19.05 -14.18 29.23
C GLY A 251 -17.92 -14.19 28.20
N ARG A 252 -17.74 -15.33 27.50
CA ARG A 252 -16.77 -15.46 26.41
C ARG A 252 -17.37 -14.96 25.11
N TRP A 253 -16.61 -14.25 24.30
CA TRP A 253 -17.02 -13.80 22.96
C TRP A 253 -15.91 -14.09 21.95
N PHE A 254 -16.31 -14.57 20.77
CA PHE A 254 -15.42 -14.85 19.65
C PHE A 254 -15.75 -13.94 18.47
N TYR A 255 -14.71 -13.40 17.83
CA TYR A 255 -14.81 -12.51 16.69
C TYR A 255 -13.86 -12.94 15.57
N ASP A 256 -14.36 -13.01 14.33
CA ASP A 256 -13.58 -13.20 13.11
C ASP A 256 -13.77 -11.98 12.20
N PHE A 257 -12.69 -11.26 11.91
CA PHE A 257 -12.69 -10.11 10.99
C PHE A 257 -12.69 -10.52 9.51
N GLY A 258 -12.57 -11.81 9.23
CA GLY A 258 -12.64 -12.43 7.90
C GLY A 258 -11.31 -12.41 7.14
N ALA A 259 -10.39 -11.54 7.51
CA ALA A 259 -9.03 -11.46 7.01
C ALA A 259 -8.09 -10.88 8.08
N GLU A 260 -6.80 -11.07 7.87
CA GLU A 260 -5.73 -10.42 8.63
C GLU A 260 -5.83 -8.90 8.48
N ILE A 261 -5.89 -8.19 9.61
CA ILE A 261 -6.04 -6.73 9.70
C ILE A 261 -5.02 -6.14 10.67
N VAL A 262 -4.70 -4.86 10.49
CA VAL A 262 -3.75 -4.12 11.33
C VAL A 262 -4.42 -2.85 11.83
N GLY A 263 -4.53 -2.68 13.15
CA GLY A 263 -5.28 -1.54 13.69
C GLY A 263 -5.32 -1.46 15.21
N HIS A 264 -6.03 -0.43 15.66
CA HIS A 264 -6.27 -0.17 17.08
C HIS A 264 -7.60 -0.79 17.51
N THR A 265 -7.57 -1.64 18.53
CA THR A 265 -8.80 -2.26 19.04
C THR A 265 -9.61 -1.25 19.83
N ARG A 266 -10.93 -1.30 19.67
CA ARG A 266 -11.90 -0.50 20.40
C ARG A 266 -12.96 -1.40 20.98
N LEU A 267 -13.17 -1.29 22.29
CA LEU A 267 -14.18 -2.06 23.01
C LEU A 267 -15.09 -1.10 23.75
N ARG A 268 -16.41 -1.22 23.60
CA ARG A 268 -17.38 -0.52 24.44
C ARG A 268 -18.18 -1.51 25.26
N LEU A 269 -18.14 -1.37 26.58
CA LEU A 269 -18.79 -2.27 27.51
C LEU A 269 -19.03 -1.61 28.87
N GLN A 270 -20.02 -2.11 29.60
CA GLN A 270 -20.35 -1.66 30.94
C GLN A 270 -20.40 -2.87 31.88
N GLY A 271 -19.73 -2.76 33.03
CA GLY A 271 -19.67 -3.80 34.05
C GLY A 271 -19.43 -3.21 35.44
N GLU A 272 -19.16 -4.06 36.41
CA GLU A 272 -18.89 -3.60 37.78
C GLU A 272 -17.52 -2.90 37.88
N PRO A 273 -17.38 -1.85 38.72
CA PRO A 273 -16.08 -1.23 38.96
C PRO A 273 -15.03 -2.26 39.39
N GLY A 274 -13.89 -2.30 38.70
CA GLY A 274 -12.81 -3.24 38.97
C GLY A 274 -13.01 -4.64 38.37
N GLN A 275 -14.13 -4.91 37.68
CA GLN A 275 -14.28 -6.14 36.89
C GLN A 275 -13.20 -6.19 35.81
N ARG A 276 -12.60 -7.38 35.64
CA ARG A 276 -11.53 -7.61 34.66
C ARG A 276 -12.06 -8.40 33.47
N VAL A 277 -11.71 -7.96 32.27
CA VAL A 277 -11.98 -8.64 31.00
C VAL A 277 -10.64 -8.96 30.35
N VAL A 278 -10.46 -10.19 29.89
CA VAL A 278 -9.25 -10.58 29.14
C VAL A 278 -9.53 -10.38 27.66
N VAL A 279 -8.56 -9.81 26.94
CA VAL A 279 -8.59 -9.59 25.50
C VAL A 279 -7.47 -10.41 24.87
N HIS A 280 -7.84 -11.31 23.98
CA HIS A 280 -6.93 -12.13 23.20
C HIS A 280 -7.01 -11.73 21.73
N HIS A 281 -5.88 -11.52 21.09
CA HIS A 281 -5.78 -11.36 19.63
C HIS A 281 -4.94 -12.48 19.03
N GLY A 282 -5.22 -12.87 17.79
CA GLY A 282 -4.40 -13.87 17.10
C GLY A 282 -4.60 -13.91 15.59
N GLU A 283 -3.54 -14.27 14.89
CA GLU A 283 -3.56 -14.55 13.44
C GLU A 283 -4.16 -15.94 13.13
N GLU A 284 -4.12 -16.85 14.12
CA GLU A 284 -4.53 -18.25 14.02
C GLU A 284 -5.51 -18.64 15.14
N LEU A 285 -6.13 -19.81 14.98
CA LEU A 285 -6.90 -20.47 16.03
C LEU A 285 -6.14 -21.69 16.58
N SER A 286 -6.17 -21.91 17.90
CA SER A 286 -5.65 -23.14 18.54
C SER A 286 -6.67 -24.28 18.51
N GLY A 287 -7.94 -23.95 18.34
CA GLY A 287 -9.08 -24.87 18.26
C GLY A 287 -10.33 -24.15 17.73
N PRO A 288 -11.47 -24.84 17.59
CA PRO A 288 -12.70 -24.22 17.14
C PRO A 288 -13.06 -23.00 18.00
N LYS A 289 -13.01 -21.81 17.39
CA LYS A 289 -13.30 -20.51 18.03
C LYS A 289 -12.40 -20.21 19.23
N GLU A 290 -11.21 -20.78 19.29
CA GLU A 290 -10.22 -20.52 20.34
C GLU A 290 -9.03 -19.80 19.72
N VAL A 291 -8.81 -18.55 20.14
CA VAL A 291 -7.79 -17.68 19.54
C VAL A 291 -6.41 -18.12 20.00
N ARG A 292 -5.48 -18.29 19.05
CA ARG A 292 -4.08 -18.57 19.38
C ARG A 292 -3.37 -17.27 19.75
N PHE A 293 -3.56 -16.80 20.97
CA PHE A 293 -2.95 -15.57 21.48
C PHE A 293 -1.47 -15.71 21.84
N ASP A 294 -1.01 -16.92 22.18
CA ASP A 294 0.41 -17.28 22.18
C ASP A 294 0.85 -17.57 20.74
N MET A 295 1.05 -16.47 20.01
CA MET A 295 1.19 -16.50 18.56
C MET A 295 2.46 -17.20 18.13
N ARG A 296 2.43 -17.74 16.92
CA ARG A 296 3.56 -18.44 16.36
C ARG A 296 4.79 -17.55 16.20
N ALA A 297 4.59 -16.29 15.87
CA ALA A 297 5.61 -15.26 15.82
C ALA A 297 6.15 -14.85 17.21
N SER A 298 5.95 -15.66 18.26
CA SER A 298 6.49 -15.45 19.61
C SER A 298 6.01 -14.18 20.33
N SER A 299 4.96 -13.54 19.81
CA SER A 299 4.23 -12.47 20.49
C SER A 299 3.05 -13.09 21.23
N LYS A 300 2.90 -12.75 22.52
CA LYS A 300 1.78 -13.22 23.35
C LYS A 300 0.77 -12.09 23.50
N TYR A 301 -0.30 -12.07 22.70
CA TYR A 301 -1.34 -11.03 22.71
C TYR A 301 -2.43 -11.34 23.74
N GLU A 302 -2.05 -11.28 25.02
CA GLU A 302 -2.96 -11.42 26.15
C GLU A 302 -2.95 -10.14 26.99
N GLU A 303 -4.03 -9.38 26.89
CA GLU A 303 -4.20 -8.08 27.53
C GLU A 303 -5.41 -8.10 28.47
N THR A 304 -5.46 -7.20 29.43
CA THR A 304 -6.56 -7.12 30.41
C THR A 304 -7.11 -5.73 30.56
N VAL A 305 -8.43 -5.59 30.53
CA VAL A 305 -9.14 -4.34 30.81
C VAL A 305 -9.76 -4.41 32.19
N THR A 306 -9.54 -3.39 33.02
CA THR A 306 -10.22 -3.20 34.30
C THR A 306 -11.27 -2.10 34.15
N LEU A 307 -12.55 -2.44 34.37
CA LEU A 307 -13.68 -1.55 34.11
C LEU A 307 -13.87 -0.49 35.19
N SER A 308 -14.39 0.68 34.80
CA SER A 308 -14.64 1.82 35.69
C SER A 308 -15.93 1.69 36.49
N GLY A 309 -16.89 0.92 35.99
CA GLY A 309 -18.29 0.93 36.45
C GLY A 309 -19.24 1.72 35.54
N GLY A 310 -18.69 2.57 34.67
CA GLY A 310 -19.41 3.34 33.67
C GLY A 310 -19.55 2.62 32.34
N ASP A 311 -19.98 3.38 31.34
CA ASP A 311 -19.94 2.98 29.92
C ASP A 311 -18.52 3.22 29.39
N ASP A 312 -17.67 2.20 29.51
CA ASP A 312 -16.26 2.31 29.17
C ASP A 312 -16.07 2.17 27.66
N LEU A 313 -15.48 3.20 27.04
CA LEU A 313 -14.84 3.11 25.74
C LEU A 313 -13.35 2.83 25.95
N VAL A 314 -12.95 1.59 25.76
CA VAL A 314 -11.56 1.14 25.88
C VAL A 314 -10.85 1.40 24.56
N GLU A 315 -9.77 2.16 24.62
CA GLU A 315 -8.95 2.54 23.46
C GLU A 315 -7.52 2.01 23.64
N PHE A 316 -7.22 0.91 22.97
CA PHE A 316 -5.86 0.41 22.81
C PHE A 316 -5.06 1.43 21.99
N PHE A 317 -3.92 1.89 22.52
CA PHE A 317 -3.12 2.95 21.92
C PHE A 317 -2.20 2.36 20.83
N ASP A 318 -1.50 1.27 21.12
CA ASP A 318 -0.69 0.58 20.13
C ASP A 318 -1.55 -0.29 19.20
N TYR A 319 -1.08 -0.51 17.98
CA TYR A 319 -1.80 -1.35 17.03
C TYR A 319 -1.37 -2.81 17.15
N ARG A 320 -2.26 -3.71 16.76
CA ARG A 320 -2.02 -5.15 16.62
C ARG A 320 -2.30 -5.60 15.18
N GLY A 321 -1.53 -6.58 14.71
CA GLY A 321 -1.87 -7.37 13.51
C GLY A 321 -2.53 -8.68 13.95
N PHE A 322 -3.76 -8.92 13.50
CA PHE A 322 -4.50 -10.14 13.82
C PHE A 322 -5.69 -10.34 12.87
N ARG A 323 -6.32 -11.52 12.92
CA ARG A 323 -7.61 -11.79 12.30
C ARG A 323 -8.71 -12.08 13.32
N TYR A 324 -8.35 -12.74 14.41
CA TYR A 324 -9.29 -13.21 15.41
C TYR A 324 -9.13 -12.46 16.72
N LEU A 325 -10.25 -12.19 17.38
CA LEU A 325 -10.29 -11.59 18.71
C LEU A 325 -11.20 -12.42 19.61
N GLU A 326 -10.80 -12.57 20.86
CA GLU A 326 -11.58 -13.22 21.90
C GLU A 326 -11.61 -12.37 23.17
N LEU A 327 -12.80 -12.29 23.77
CA LEU A 327 -12.99 -11.68 25.09
C LEU A 327 -13.35 -12.77 26.09
N LEU A 328 -12.75 -12.75 27.27
CA LEU A 328 -13.11 -13.62 28.39
C LEU A 328 -13.65 -12.79 29.55
N ASP A 329 -14.64 -13.33 30.26
CA ASP A 329 -15.30 -12.71 31.42
C ASP A 329 -15.95 -11.34 31.11
N ALA A 330 -16.36 -11.11 29.85
CA ALA A 330 -17.00 -9.88 29.43
C ALA A 330 -18.45 -9.77 29.97
N PRO A 331 -18.81 -8.63 30.59
CA PRO A 331 -20.19 -8.36 30.99
C PRO A 331 -21.06 -8.00 29.78
N GLY A 332 -22.31 -8.47 29.80
CA GLY A 332 -23.30 -8.12 28.78
C GLY A 332 -22.86 -8.46 27.35
N THR A 333 -23.18 -7.57 26.42
CA THR A 333 -22.83 -7.68 25.00
C THR A 333 -21.88 -6.54 24.62
N PRO A 334 -20.58 -6.80 24.49
CA PRO A 334 -19.60 -5.77 24.14
C PRO A 334 -19.73 -5.35 22.66
N GLU A 335 -19.60 -4.04 22.39
CA GLU A 335 -19.34 -3.53 21.04
C GLU A 335 -17.85 -3.62 20.76
N VAL A 336 -17.48 -4.26 19.64
CA VAL A 336 -16.09 -4.45 19.24
C VAL A 336 -15.90 -3.96 17.82
N TRP A 337 -14.91 -3.11 17.62
CA TRP A 337 -14.43 -2.72 16.29
C TRP A 337 -12.93 -2.48 16.31
N VAL A 338 -12.34 -2.42 15.12
CA VAL A 338 -10.94 -2.06 14.92
C VAL A 338 -10.88 -0.81 14.08
N GLU A 339 -10.09 0.16 14.51
CA GLU A 339 -9.65 1.25 13.64
C GLU A 339 -8.46 0.75 12.83
N VAL A 340 -8.76 0.12 11.69
CA VAL A 340 -7.74 -0.40 10.77
C VAL A 340 -6.97 0.76 10.18
N ARG A 341 -5.65 0.62 10.12
CA ARG A 341 -4.71 1.64 9.64
C ARG A 341 -3.74 1.09 8.60
N HIS A 342 -3.43 1.90 7.61
CA HIS A 342 -2.41 1.62 6.61
C HIS A 342 -2.03 2.92 5.88
N HIS A 343 -0.92 2.88 5.15
CA HIS A 343 -0.59 3.90 4.16
C HIS A 343 -1.75 4.04 3.16
N PRO A 344 -2.09 5.26 2.68
CA PRO A 344 -3.25 5.46 1.81
C PRO A 344 -3.35 4.46 0.66
N PHE A 345 -4.53 3.86 0.50
CA PHE A 345 -4.76 2.79 -0.48
C PHE A 345 -6.14 2.90 -1.11
N ASP A 346 -6.19 3.24 -2.40
CA ASP A 346 -7.42 3.21 -3.20
C ASP A 346 -7.54 1.84 -3.92
N PRO A 347 -8.45 0.95 -3.48
CA PRO A 347 -8.62 -0.37 -4.07
C PRO A 347 -9.12 -0.35 -5.51
N SER A 348 -9.60 0.79 -6.03
CA SER A 348 -10.08 0.91 -7.42
C SER A 348 -8.96 1.09 -8.44
N ARG A 349 -7.73 1.39 -7.98
CA ARG A 349 -6.54 1.66 -8.81
C ARG A 349 -5.99 0.42 -9.51
N SER A 350 -6.13 -0.75 -8.88
CA SER A 350 -5.63 -2.01 -9.40
C SER A 350 -6.68 -3.12 -9.25
N ALA A 351 -6.67 -4.06 -10.19
CA ALA A 351 -7.55 -5.23 -10.15
C ALA A 351 -6.88 -6.41 -10.85
N PHE A 352 -7.17 -7.61 -10.36
CA PHE A 352 -6.75 -8.84 -11.00
C PHE A 352 -7.91 -9.83 -10.92
N GLU A 353 -8.33 -10.35 -12.07
CA GLU A 353 -9.33 -11.41 -12.17
C GLU A 353 -8.74 -12.55 -12.97
N CYS A 354 -8.98 -13.79 -12.57
CA CYS A 354 -8.42 -14.96 -13.26
C CYS A 354 -9.44 -16.09 -13.34
N ALA A 355 -9.47 -16.80 -14.46
CA ALA A 355 -10.26 -18.02 -14.59
C ALA A 355 -9.78 -19.12 -13.63
N ASP A 356 -8.49 -19.11 -13.26
CA ASP A 356 -7.97 -19.89 -12.14
C ASP A 356 -8.16 -19.11 -10.84
N ARG A 357 -9.16 -19.54 -10.06
CA ARG A 357 -9.56 -18.87 -8.82
C ARG A 357 -8.50 -18.92 -7.73
N GLU A 358 -7.64 -19.93 -7.71
CA GLU A 358 -6.56 -19.96 -6.72
C GLU A 358 -5.49 -18.92 -7.04
N LEU A 359 -5.22 -18.63 -8.32
CA LEU A 359 -4.30 -17.54 -8.70
C LEU A 359 -4.86 -16.16 -8.35
N GLU A 360 -6.17 -15.97 -8.49
CA GLU A 360 -6.87 -14.77 -8.01
C GLU A 360 -6.76 -14.63 -6.48
N GLN A 361 -6.96 -15.73 -5.74
CA GLN A 361 -6.78 -15.74 -4.28
C GLN A 361 -5.31 -15.50 -3.86
N VAL A 362 -4.33 -16.00 -4.62
CA VAL A 362 -2.92 -15.69 -4.40
C VAL A 362 -2.68 -14.19 -4.54
N TRP A 363 -3.24 -13.56 -5.58
CA TRP A 363 -3.19 -12.10 -5.71
C TRP A 363 -3.81 -11.40 -4.50
N ASP A 364 -4.98 -11.87 -4.03
CA ASP A 364 -5.67 -11.28 -2.88
C ASP A 364 -4.86 -11.34 -1.58
N ILE A 365 -4.24 -12.48 -1.25
CA ILE A 365 -3.40 -12.59 -0.04
C ILE A 365 -2.14 -11.74 -0.15
N CYS A 366 -1.53 -11.65 -1.34
CA CYS A 366 -0.38 -10.78 -1.56
C CYS A 366 -0.78 -9.30 -1.44
N ARG A 367 -1.91 -8.90 -2.02
CA ARG A 367 -2.46 -7.54 -1.91
C ARG A 367 -2.72 -7.19 -0.45
N ASN A 368 -3.45 -8.04 0.28
CA ASN A 368 -3.76 -7.76 1.69
C ASN A 368 -2.48 -7.69 2.54
N GLY A 369 -1.51 -8.57 2.30
CA GLY A 369 -0.20 -8.50 2.95
C GLY A 369 0.49 -7.16 2.72
N VAL A 370 0.59 -6.69 1.48
CA VAL A 370 1.20 -5.38 1.17
C VAL A 370 0.45 -4.23 1.82
N VAL A 371 -0.90 -4.20 1.77
CA VAL A 371 -1.68 -3.11 2.38
C VAL A 371 -1.50 -3.10 3.89
N MET A 372 -1.64 -4.25 4.56
CA MET A 372 -1.51 -4.34 6.02
C MET A 372 -0.07 -4.10 6.50
N GLY A 373 0.93 -4.51 5.71
CA GLY A 373 2.35 -4.28 6.00
C GLY A 373 2.89 -2.91 5.55
N SER A 374 2.09 -2.09 4.85
CA SER A 374 2.48 -0.72 4.48
C SER A 374 1.90 0.27 5.49
N GLN A 375 2.75 0.76 6.39
CA GLN A 375 2.41 1.76 7.41
C GLN A 375 3.20 3.05 7.12
N GLY A 376 3.85 3.67 8.11
CA GLY A 376 4.88 4.69 7.90
C GLY A 376 6.18 4.20 7.26
N GLY A 377 6.23 2.91 6.92
CA GLY A 377 7.30 2.22 6.22
C GLY A 377 6.80 0.88 5.68
N PHE A 378 7.62 0.22 4.88
CA PHE A 378 7.37 -1.16 4.42
C PHE A 378 7.82 -2.15 5.49
N LEU A 379 6.89 -2.63 6.32
CA LEU A 379 7.20 -3.51 7.43
C LEU A 379 7.48 -4.94 6.96
N ASP A 380 8.41 -5.64 7.62
CA ASP A 380 8.58 -7.10 7.51
C ASP A 380 7.29 -7.81 7.94
N CYS A 381 6.75 -7.46 9.10
CA CYS A 381 5.47 -7.94 9.59
C CYS A 381 4.83 -6.90 10.52
N PRO A 382 3.50 -6.77 10.55
CA PRO A 382 2.82 -5.82 11.44
C PRO A 382 2.68 -6.34 12.89
N THR A 383 3.18 -7.54 13.20
CA THR A 383 2.98 -8.22 14.47
C THR A 383 4.23 -8.23 15.35
N ARG A 384 5.27 -8.97 14.98
CA ARG A 384 6.47 -9.21 15.80
C ARG A 384 7.46 -8.06 15.72
N GLU A 385 8.10 -7.85 14.56
CA GLU A 385 9.26 -6.95 14.48
C GLU A 385 8.89 -5.54 14.04
N LYS A 386 7.85 -5.39 13.20
CA LYS A 386 7.35 -4.10 12.72
C LYS A 386 8.46 -3.24 12.08
N GLY A 387 9.53 -3.85 11.61
CA GLY A 387 10.74 -3.17 11.13
C GLY A 387 10.73 -3.01 9.62
N GLN A 388 11.22 -1.87 9.13
CA GLN A 388 11.40 -1.67 7.69
C GLN A 388 12.76 -2.25 7.27
N TYR A 389 12.75 -3.52 6.89
CA TYR A 389 13.93 -4.23 6.41
C TYR A 389 14.17 -3.97 4.92
N LEU A 390 15.41 -3.70 4.52
CA LEU A 390 15.73 -3.26 3.14
C LEU A 390 15.44 -4.34 2.09
N GLY A 391 15.79 -5.60 2.36
CA GLY A 391 15.50 -6.71 1.44
C GLY A 391 13.99 -6.89 1.20
N ASP A 392 13.22 -6.82 2.28
CA ASP A 392 11.75 -6.84 2.29
C ASP A 392 11.17 -5.64 1.53
N ALA A 393 11.68 -4.44 1.79
CA ALA A 393 11.26 -3.21 1.16
C ALA A 393 11.50 -3.21 -0.36
N VAL A 394 12.53 -3.89 -0.87
CA VAL A 394 12.78 -4.04 -2.31
C VAL A 394 11.62 -4.78 -3.00
N ILE A 395 11.15 -5.88 -2.41
CA ILE A 395 10.01 -6.66 -2.93
C ILE A 395 8.69 -5.92 -2.71
N THR A 396 8.50 -5.39 -1.51
CA THR A 396 7.24 -4.79 -1.07
C THR A 396 6.98 -3.48 -1.80
N SER A 397 8.00 -2.63 -1.99
CA SER A 397 7.86 -1.37 -2.74
C SER A 397 7.53 -1.57 -4.22
N ARG A 398 8.11 -2.60 -4.85
CA ARG A 398 7.79 -2.98 -6.24
C ARG A 398 6.35 -3.47 -6.34
N SER A 399 5.90 -4.27 -5.37
CA SER A 399 4.52 -4.76 -5.30
C SER A 399 3.52 -3.64 -5.03
N HIS A 400 3.83 -2.74 -4.08
CA HIS A 400 3.04 -1.56 -3.75
C HIS A 400 2.85 -0.65 -4.97
N PHE A 401 3.90 -0.44 -5.77
CA PHE A 401 3.80 0.33 -7.01
C PHE A 401 2.73 -0.22 -7.96
N TRP A 402 2.66 -1.53 -8.17
CA TRP A 402 1.64 -2.15 -9.04
C TRP A 402 0.23 -2.14 -8.46
N LEU A 403 0.09 -1.86 -7.16
CA LEU A 403 -1.20 -1.70 -6.51
C LEU A 403 -1.71 -0.25 -6.55
N THR A 404 -0.81 0.74 -6.46
CA THR A 404 -1.18 2.15 -6.21
C THR A 404 -0.61 3.15 -7.23
N ALA A 405 0.57 2.87 -7.79
CA ALA A 405 1.49 3.80 -8.46
C ALA A 405 1.90 5.00 -7.59
N ASP A 406 1.71 4.93 -6.27
CA ASP A 406 2.13 5.96 -5.32
C ASP A 406 3.62 5.76 -4.92
N PRO A 407 4.48 6.77 -5.16
CA PRO A 407 5.90 6.68 -4.83
C PRO A 407 6.25 7.19 -3.42
N THR A 408 5.32 7.76 -2.65
CA THR A 408 5.65 8.47 -1.40
C THR A 408 6.31 7.57 -0.34
N LEU A 409 5.78 6.36 -0.14
CA LEU A 409 6.35 5.41 0.83
C LEU A 409 7.72 4.88 0.39
N THR A 410 7.91 4.59 -0.90
CA THR A 410 9.21 4.21 -1.48
C THR A 410 10.23 5.34 -1.37
N ARG A 411 9.81 6.59 -1.59
CA ARG A 411 10.65 7.78 -1.42
C ARG A 411 11.14 7.88 0.03
N LYS A 412 10.25 7.71 1.01
CA LYS A 412 10.60 7.71 2.42
C LYS A 412 11.58 6.59 2.76
N ALA A 413 11.29 5.35 2.35
CA ALA A 413 12.15 4.21 2.62
C ALA A 413 13.57 4.41 2.08
N LEU A 414 13.71 4.85 0.82
CA LEU A 414 15.01 5.18 0.23
C LEU A 414 15.74 6.26 1.05
N HIS A 415 15.02 7.31 1.47
CA HIS A 415 15.60 8.37 2.29
C HIS A 415 16.09 7.83 3.64
N ASP A 416 15.29 7.05 4.36
CA ASP A 416 15.64 6.47 5.66
C ASP A 416 16.92 5.60 5.59
N PHE A 417 17.07 4.79 4.56
CA PHE A 417 18.29 3.98 4.39
C PHE A 417 19.54 4.81 4.10
N VAL A 418 19.42 5.92 3.35
CA VAL A 418 20.54 6.86 3.19
C VAL A 418 20.90 7.52 4.52
N LEU A 419 19.92 7.90 5.34
CA LEU A 419 20.19 8.46 6.67
C LEU A 419 20.91 7.46 7.58
N SER A 420 20.61 6.17 7.46
CA SER A 420 21.30 5.11 8.23
C SER A 420 22.82 5.06 7.97
N GLN A 421 23.31 5.70 6.89
CA GLN A 421 24.75 5.76 6.60
C GLN A 421 25.56 6.59 7.59
N GLN A 422 24.90 7.44 8.38
CA GLN A 422 25.56 8.12 9.50
C GLN A 422 25.90 7.15 10.64
N ILE A 423 25.17 6.03 10.73
CA ILE A 423 25.35 4.98 11.73
C ILE A 423 26.26 3.87 11.18
N CYS A 424 25.96 3.40 9.97
CA CYS A 424 26.76 2.39 9.25
C CYS A 424 27.02 2.84 7.81
N PRO A 425 28.27 3.13 7.40
CA PRO A 425 28.57 3.55 6.02
C PRO A 425 28.04 2.60 4.94
N GLY A 426 28.03 1.29 5.24
CA GLY A 426 27.47 0.23 4.39
C GLY A 426 25.96 0.04 4.53
N MET A 427 25.23 0.97 5.14
CA MET A 427 23.80 0.93 5.49
C MET A 427 23.40 -0.10 6.55
N MET A 428 22.39 0.25 7.35
CA MET A 428 21.67 -0.68 8.22
C MET A 428 20.72 -1.58 7.42
N ALA A 429 20.44 -2.78 7.93
CA ALA A 429 19.47 -3.69 7.32
C ALA A 429 18.02 -3.28 7.59
N VAL A 430 17.78 -2.57 8.68
CA VAL A 430 16.48 -2.06 9.12
C VAL A 430 16.62 -0.58 9.41
N ALA A 431 15.72 0.25 8.87
CA ALA A 431 15.75 1.69 9.07
C ALA A 431 14.36 2.32 8.87
N PRO A 432 13.96 3.32 9.67
CA PRO A 432 14.67 3.84 10.85
C PRO A 432 14.53 2.93 12.07
N GLY A 433 15.34 3.15 13.10
CA GLY A 433 15.24 2.44 14.37
C GLY A 433 16.54 2.46 15.18
N SER A 434 16.44 2.52 16.50
CA SER A 434 17.60 2.63 17.40
C SER A 434 18.37 1.31 17.60
N PHE A 435 17.86 0.18 17.09
CA PHE A 435 18.56 -1.10 17.05
C PHE A 435 19.37 -1.25 15.75
N MET A 436 20.69 -1.09 15.85
CA MET A 436 21.61 -1.30 14.72
C MET A 436 21.70 -2.80 14.37
N GLN A 437 21.11 -3.17 13.25
CA GLN A 437 21.22 -4.50 12.64
C GLN A 437 21.75 -4.39 11.22
N GLU A 438 22.54 -5.38 10.79
CA GLU A 438 23.25 -5.34 9.51
C GLU A 438 23.20 -6.69 8.79
N ILE A 439 22.82 -6.67 7.51
CA ILE A 439 22.72 -7.83 6.62
C ILE A 439 23.36 -7.42 5.29
N THR A 440 24.36 -8.17 4.88
CA THR A 440 25.22 -7.87 3.72
C THR A 440 24.43 -7.72 2.43
N GLU A 441 23.59 -8.70 2.13
CA GLU A 441 22.81 -8.77 0.90
C GLU A 441 21.77 -7.64 0.83
N TYR A 442 21.21 -7.24 1.99
CA TYR A 442 20.19 -6.22 2.07
C TYR A 442 20.76 -4.86 1.66
N SER A 443 21.93 -4.48 2.22
CA SER A 443 22.64 -3.25 1.83
C SER A 443 22.91 -3.19 0.31
N LEU A 444 23.26 -4.32 -0.29
CA LEU A 444 23.55 -4.42 -1.73
C LEU A 444 22.30 -4.30 -2.61
N GLN A 445 21.10 -4.37 -2.05
CA GLN A 445 19.86 -4.20 -2.81
C GLN A 445 19.37 -2.76 -2.88
N TYR A 446 19.98 -1.82 -2.13
CA TYR A 446 19.62 -0.40 -2.21
C TYR A 446 19.70 0.18 -3.65
N PRO A 447 20.76 -0.08 -4.45
CA PRO A 447 20.82 0.40 -5.83
C PRO A 447 19.72 -0.18 -6.74
N LEU A 448 19.24 -1.40 -6.46
CA LEU A 448 18.14 -2.04 -7.21
C LEU A 448 16.83 -1.29 -6.96
N MET A 449 16.53 -1.01 -5.69
CA MET A 449 15.34 -0.26 -5.29
C MET A 449 15.35 1.17 -5.84
N LEU A 450 16.50 1.86 -5.81
CA LEU A 450 16.65 3.21 -6.35
C LEU A 450 16.48 3.24 -7.88
N LEU A 451 17.02 2.25 -8.60
CA LEU A 451 16.82 2.11 -10.04
C LEU A 451 15.34 1.92 -10.38
N GLN A 452 14.64 1.04 -9.65
CA GLN A 452 13.22 0.81 -9.87
C GLN A 452 12.39 2.07 -9.57
N PHE A 453 12.72 2.80 -8.51
CA PHE A 453 12.10 4.09 -8.21
C PHE A 453 12.30 5.09 -9.36
N CYS A 454 13.52 5.22 -9.89
CA CYS A 454 13.80 6.10 -11.03
C CYS A 454 12.97 5.72 -12.25
N LYS A 455 12.97 4.44 -12.64
CA LYS A 455 12.18 3.93 -13.78
C LYS A 455 10.68 4.17 -13.60
N ASN A 456 10.16 3.96 -12.39
CA ASN A 456 8.73 4.07 -12.13
C ASN A 456 8.25 5.52 -12.04
N THR A 457 9.06 6.43 -11.48
CA THR A 457 8.62 7.81 -11.20
C THR A 457 9.11 8.83 -12.23
N GLY A 458 10.26 8.58 -12.85
CA GLY A 458 10.97 9.60 -13.64
C GLY A 458 11.50 10.77 -12.81
N ASP A 459 11.54 10.67 -11.48
CA ASP A 459 12.07 11.73 -10.61
C ASP A 459 13.61 11.68 -10.59
N GLU A 460 14.20 12.26 -11.64
CA GLU A 460 15.64 12.32 -11.81
C GLU A 460 16.33 13.17 -10.73
N ALA A 461 15.67 14.22 -10.23
CA ALA A 461 16.23 15.13 -9.24
C ALA A 461 16.49 14.41 -7.91
N PHE A 462 15.45 13.77 -7.37
CA PHE A 462 15.56 13.01 -6.13
C PHE A 462 16.50 11.81 -6.28
N THR A 463 16.40 11.10 -7.41
CA THR A 463 17.26 9.96 -7.69
C THR A 463 18.74 10.37 -7.71
N ARG A 464 19.06 11.50 -8.36
CA ARG A 464 20.43 12.03 -8.43
C ARG A 464 20.96 12.46 -7.05
N ASP A 465 20.13 13.08 -6.22
CA ASP A 465 20.51 13.44 -4.84
C ASP A 465 20.90 12.18 -4.06
N LEU A 466 20.00 11.19 -4.00
CA LEU A 466 20.25 9.97 -3.24
C LEU A 466 21.44 9.19 -3.79
N MET A 467 21.57 9.07 -5.11
CA MET A 467 22.72 8.42 -5.74
C MET A 467 24.03 9.08 -5.29
N SER A 468 24.09 10.43 -5.32
CA SER A 468 25.30 11.18 -4.97
C SER A 468 25.70 11.03 -3.50
N ARG A 469 24.71 10.93 -2.60
CA ARG A 469 24.91 10.79 -1.16
C ARG A 469 25.29 9.37 -0.75
N SER A 470 24.75 8.36 -1.44
CA SER A 470 24.76 6.99 -0.94
C SER A 470 25.72 6.04 -1.61
N PHE A 471 26.00 6.20 -2.91
CA PHE A 471 26.75 5.20 -3.67
C PHE A 471 28.21 5.17 -3.28
N ALA A 472 28.88 6.32 -3.12
CA ALA A 472 30.28 6.33 -2.71
C ALA A 472 30.48 5.68 -1.33
N PRO A 473 29.78 6.08 -0.25
CA PRO A 473 29.93 5.40 1.04
C PRO A 473 29.62 3.90 1.01
N LEU A 474 28.55 3.50 0.29
CA LEU A 474 28.15 2.10 0.16
C LEU A 474 29.22 1.27 -0.56
N PHE A 475 29.64 1.70 -1.75
CA PHE A 475 30.58 0.93 -2.57
C PHE A 475 32.02 1.03 -2.08
N ASP A 476 32.42 2.10 -1.40
CA ASP A 476 33.73 2.20 -0.73
C ASP A 476 33.78 1.30 0.51
N TYR A 477 32.67 1.16 1.24
CA TYR A 477 32.56 0.18 2.32
C TYR A 477 32.80 -1.25 1.79
N PHE A 478 32.09 -1.66 0.74
CA PHE A 478 32.25 -3.01 0.16
C PHE A 478 33.59 -3.22 -0.55
N ARG A 479 34.22 -2.16 -1.08
CA ARG A 479 35.55 -2.25 -1.69
C ARG A 479 36.61 -2.80 -0.73
N ARG A 480 36.48 -2.57 0.58
CA ARG A 480 37.41 -3.09 1.60
C ARG A 480 37.40 -4.63 1.72
N PHE A 481 36.33 -5.24 1.24
CA PHE A 481 36.11 -6.68 1.25
C PHE A 481 36.35 -7.32 -0.12
N GLU A 482 36.68 -6.52 -1.16
CA GLU A 482 37.04 -7.05 -2.48
C GLU A 482 38.42 -7.72 -2.42
N ASN A 483 38.47 -8.97 -2.84
CA ASN A 483 39.72 -9.69 -3.02
C ASN A 483 40.38 -9.37 -4.38
N ALA A 484 41.51 -10.03 -4.68
CA ALA A 484 42.23 -9.83 -5.93
C ALA A 484 41.41 -10.16 -7.19
N ASP A 485 40.43 -11.06 -7.07
CA ASP A 485 39.52 -11.46 -8.15
C ASP A 485 38.29 -10.54 -8.25
N GLY A 486 38.17 -9.54 -7.36
CA GLY A 486 37.04 -8.60 -7.33
C GLY A 486 35.80 -9.13 -6.61
N LEU A 487 35.88 -10.29 -5.96
CA LEU A 487 34.79 -10.84 -5.15
C LEU A 487 34.83 -10.27 -3.73
N VAL A 488 33.66 -9.93 -3.19
CA VAL A 488 33.45 -9.64 -1.78
C VAL A 488 33.64 -10.92 -0.97
N GLU A 489 34.60 -10.90 -0.05
CA GLU A 489 34.89 -11.95 0.93
C GLU A 489 35.12 -11.34 2.32
N GLY A 490 35.25 -12.15 3.35
CA GLY A 490 35.56 -11.66 4.70
C GLY A 490 34.38 -11.09 5.49
N VAL A 491 33.24 -10.82 4.85
CA VAL A 491 32.05 -10.27 5.52
C VAL A 491 31.35 -11.35 6.32
N THR A 492 31.49 -11.30 7.64
CA THR A 492 31.00 -12.32 8.57
C THR A 492 30.42 -11.66 9.81
N ARG A 493 29.38 -12.27 10.42
CA ARG A 493 28.63 -11.66 11.53
C ARG A 493 29.50 -11.29 12.75
N PRO A 494 30.45 -12.13 13.21
CA PRO A 494 31.29 -11.76 14.35
C PRO A 494 32.23 -10.58 14.08
N GLN A 495 32.48 -10.24 12.82
CA GLN A 495 33.46 -9.25 12.39
C GLN A 495 32.80 -7.97 11.85
N GLU A 496 31.74 -8.10 11.06
CA GLU A 496 31.11 -6.99 10.32
C GLU A 496 29.59 -7.14 10.17
N LYS A 497 29.09 -7.93 9.21
CA LYS A 497 27.66 -8.03 8.88
C LYS A 497 27.18 -9.49 8.78
N TRP A 498 25.91 -9.73 9.07
CA TRP A 498 25.30 -11.04 8.84
C TRP A 498 25.17 -11.33 7.34
N VAL A 499 25.53 -12.55 6.92
CA VAL A 499 25.28 -13.10 5.59
C VAL A 499 24.05 -14.00 5.67
N LEU A 500 22.96 -13.60 5.02
CA LEU A 500 21.66 -14.25 5.13
C LEU A 500 21.54 -15.46 4.20
N ILE A 501 21.94 -15.35 2.93
CA ILE A 501 21.68 -16.30 1.83
C ILE A 501 20.18 -16.51 1.54
N ASP A 502 19.41 -16.98 2.51
CA ASP A 502 17.95 -17.11 2.46
C ASP A 502 17.39 -17.33 3.88
N TRP A 503 16.07 -17.27 4.01
CA TRP A 503 15.36 -17.44 5.27
C TRP A 503 14.07 -18.25 5.14
N PRO A 504 13.82 -19.24 6.01
CA PRO A 504 14.70 -19.71 7.09
C PRO A 504 15.89 -20.53 6.57
N ALA A 505 16.81 -20.95 7.47
CA ALA A 505 18.05 -21.62 7.08
C ALA A 505 17.82 -22.96 6.36
N GLU A 506 16.74 -23.66 6.72
CA GLU A 506 16.29 -24.92 6.12
C GLU A 506 15.89 -24.76 4.64
N MET A 507 15.69 -23.53 4.17
CA MET A 507 15.30 -23.21 2.80
C MET A 507 16.47 -22.74 1.93
N ARG A 508 17.71 -23.00 2.36
CA ARG A 508 18.93 -22.64 1.63
C ARG A 508 19.41 -23.72 0.65
N ASP A 509 18.63 -24.76 0.40
CA ASP A 509 19.03 -25.89 -0.46
C ASP A 509 20.39 -26.47 -0.05
N ASP A 510 20.59 -26.70 1.25
CA ASP A 510 21.85 -27.20 1.84
C ASP A 510 23.09 -26.38 1.48
N PHE A 511 22.94 -25.05 1.30
CA PHE A 511 24.03 -24.13 0.92
C PHE A 511 25.31 -24.37 1.74
N ASP A 512 26.36 -24.80 1.05
CA ASP A 512 27.62 -25.23 1.64
C ASP A 512 28.56 -24.04 1.85
N TYR A 513 28.38 -23.37 2.99
CA TYR A 513 29.19 -22.22 3.38
C TYR A 513 29.60 -22.24 4.85
N ASP A 514 30.92 -22.27 5.09
CA ASP A 514 31.49 -22.08 6.41
C ASP A 514 31.57 -20.58 6.74
N TYR A 515 30.62 -20.12 7.56
CA TYR A 515 30.56 -18.75 8.08
C TYR A 515 31.77 -18.36 8.95
N GLY A 516 32.58 -19.32 9.42
CA GLY A 516 33.80 -19.08 10.18
C GLY A 516 35.05 -18.90 9.32
N GLU A 517 35.04 -19.35 8.06
CA GLU A 517 36.17 -19.25 7.13
C GLU A 517 36.18 -17.96 6.32
N ALA A 518 35.12 -17.15 6.42
CA ALA A 518 35.01 -15.82 5.83
C ALA A 518 35.34 -15.77 4.31
N LYS A 519 34.97 -16.82 3.57
CA LYS A 519 35.20 -16.93 2.12
C LYS A 519 34.23 -16.07 1.32
N ALA A 520 34.55 -15.79 0.05
CA ALA A 520 33.55 -15.34 -0.91
C ALA A 520 32.43 -16.40 -1.05
N ASN A 521 31.21 -15.98 -1.40
CA ASN A 521 30.13 -16.89 -1.79
C ASN A 521 29.35 -16.34 -2.98
N ALA A 522 28.64 -17.22 -3.68
CA ALA A 522 27.94 -16.92 -4.91
C ALA A 522 26.74 -15.96 -4.73
N VAL A 523 26.03 -16.01 -3.59
CA VAL A 523 24.81 -15.19 -3.40
C VAL A 523 25.16 -13.74 -3.08
N VAL A 524 26.04 -13.49 -2.11
CA VAL A 524 26.53 -12.14 -1.77
C VAL A 524 27.14 -11.48 -3.00
N ASN A 525 27.98 -12.22 -3.74
CA ASN A 525 28.61 -11.67 -4.94
C ASN A 525 27.65 -11.55 -6.13
N GLY A 526 26.58 -12.36 -6.18
CA GLY A 526 25.48 -12.20 -7.13
C GLY A 526 24.73 -10.88 -6.90
N PHE A 527 24.37 -10.59 -5.64
CA PHE A 527 23.80 -9.29 -5.29
C PHE A 527 24.78 -8.14 -5.48
N TYR A 528 26.07 -8.34 -5.21
CA TYR A 528 27.09 -7.32 -5.44
C TYR A 528 27.21 -6.96 -6.93
N TYR A 529 27.19 -7.98 -7.80
CA TYR A 529 27.11 -7.79 -9.24
C TYR A 529 25.82 -7.05 -9.65
N GLY A 530 24.67 -7.46 -9.12
CA GLY A 530 23.38 -6.80 -9.36
C GLY A 530 23.36 -5.33 -8.92
N ALA A 531 23.99 -5.02 -7.78
CA ALA A 531 24.15 -3.66 -7.26
C ALA A 531 24.97 -2.78 -8.20
N LEU A 532 26.12 -3.28 -8.65
CA LEU A 532 27.00 -2.58 -9.60
C LEU A 532 26.32 -2.36 -10.95
N ARG A 533 25.62 -3.36 -11.49
CA ARG A 533 24.86 -3.23 -12.74
C ARG A 533 23.72 -2.24 -12.62
N SER A 534 22.99 -2.26 -11.50
CA SER A 534 21.92 -1.29 -11.25
C SER A 534 22.46 0.13 -11.12
N ALA A 535 23.60 0.31 -10.46
CA ALA A 535 24.27 1.60 -10.35
C ALA A 535 24.78 2.11 -11.72
N ALA A 536 25.33 1.23 -12.55
CA ALA A 536 25.76 1.57 -13.91
C ALA A 536 24.57 1.97 -14.78
N GLU A 537 23.44 1.26 -14.70
CA GLU A 537 22.23 1.62 -15.44
C GLU A 537 21.66 2.97 -14.98
N LEU A 538 21.60 3.20 -13.66
CA LEU A 538 21.16 4.46 -13.10
C LEU A 538 22.05 5.63 -13.57
N ALA A 539 23.37 5.42 -13.58
CA ALA A 539 24.32 6.41 -14.07
C ALA A 539 24.05 6.78 -15.53
N ARG A 540 23.79 5.78 -16.40
CA ARG A 540 23.42 6.03 -17.81
C ARG A 540 22.10 6.78 -17.93
N LEU A 541 21.07 6.40 -17.18
CA LEU A 541 19.77 7.09 -17.18
C LEU A 541 19.89 8.56 -16.76
N LEU A 542 20.77 8.86 -15.81
CA LEU A 542 21.00 10.20 -15.28
C LEU A 542 22.09 10.98 -16.02
N GLY A 543 22.71 10.41 -17.05
CA GLY A 543 23.80 11.03 -17.80
C GLY A 543 25.09 11.24 -17.00
N THR A 544 25.38 10.39 -16.01
CA THR A 544 26.63 10.38 -15.22
C THR A 544 27.55 9.21 -15.60
N ASP A 545 28.79 9.20 -15.11
CA ASP A 545 29.77 8.17 -15.47
C ASP A 545 29.43 6.80 -14.88
N ALA A 546 29.24 5.81 -15.75
CA ALA A 546 28.97 4.41 -15.40
C ALA A 546 30.23 3.53 -15.40
N ALA A 547 31.37 4.03 -15.88
CA ALA A 547 32.51 3.21 -16.26
C ALA A 547 33.15 2.47 -15.07
N ASP A 548 33.17 3.06 -13.87
CA ASP A 548 33.70 2.37 -12.68
C ASP A 548 32.83 1.18 -12.26
N PHE A 549 31.51 1.38 -12.26
CA PHE A 549 30.55 0.33 -11.92
C PHE A 549 30.63 -0.83 -12.92
N ASP A 550 30.70 -0.54 -14.22
CA ASP A 550 30.86 -1.56 -15.25
C ASP A 550 32.16 -2.37 -15.09
N ARG A 551 33.30 -1.68 -14.93
CA ARG A 551 34.60 -2.36 -14.73
C ARG A 551 34.59 -3.27 -13.51
N ARG A 552 33.98 -2.84 -12.40
CA ARG A 552 33.88 -3.66 -11.19
C ARG A 552 32.94 -4.85 -11.39
N ALA A 553 31.80 -4.66 -12.06
CA ALA A 553 30.89 -5.75 -12.39
C ALA A 553 31.57 -6.80 -13.29
N ASP A 554 32.37 -6.37 -14.26
CA ASP A 554 33.14 -7.26 -15.14
C ASP A 554 34.21 -8.04 -14.36
N ARG A 555 34.87 -7.41 -13.37
CA ARG A 555 35.79 -8.12 -12.46
C ARG A 555 35.07 -9.18 -11.62
N VAL A 556 33.92 -8.85 -11.04
CA VAL A 556 33.10 -9.83 -10.31
C VAL A 556 32.75 -11.01 -11.22
N ALA A 557 32.32 -10.75 -12.46
CA ALA A 557 32.01 -11.80 -13.43
C ALA A 557 33.22 -12.70 -13.75
N ALA A 558 34.41 -12.11 -13.92
CA ALA A 558 35.65 -12.86 -14.09
C ALA A 558 36.01 -13.69 -12.83
N GLY A 559 35.76 -13.15 -11.64
CA GLY A 559 35.92 -13.85 -10.37
C GLY A 559 35.00 -15.07 -10.25
N PHE A 560 33.73 -14.96 -10.66
CA PHE A 560 32.81 -16.10 -10.75
C PHE A 560 33.37 -17.19 -11.67
N ALA A 561 33.78 -16.83 -12.89
CA ALA A 561 34.32 -17.78 -13.86
C ALA A 561 35.58 -18.49 -13.33
N ALA A 562 36.43 -17.79 -12.57
CA ALA A 562 37.69 -18.34 -12.07
C ALA A 562 37.55 -19.16 -10.77
N ARG A 563 36.60 -18.80 -9.89
CA ARG A 563 36.55 -19.31 -8.51
C ARG A 563 35.29 -20.09 -8.15
N LEU A 564 34.19 -19.87 -8.87
CA LEU A 564 32.88 -20.42 -8.54
C LEU A 564 32.31 -21.31 -9.64
N ALA A 565 32.71 -21.13 -10.90
CA ALA A 565 32.28 -22.03 -11.97
C ALA A 565 32.88 -23.42 -11.80
N ASP A 566 32.03 -24.45 -11.87
CA ASP A 566 32.43 -25.85 -11.98
C ASP A 566 32.29 -26.32 -13.43
N PRO A 567 33.42 -26.50 -14.16
CA PRO A 567 33.38 -26.96 -15.54
C PRO A 567 32.78 -28.36 -15.73
N ALA A 568 32.75 -29.19 -14.69
CA ALA A 568 32.23 -30.56 -14.79
C ALA A 568 30.70 -30.59 -14.85
N THR A 569 30.04 -29.67 -14.13
CA THR A 569 28.57 -29.58 -14.08
C THR A 569 28.01 -28.43 -14.91
N GLY A 570 28.84 -27.44 -15.26
CA GLY A 570 28.39 -26.20 -15.91
C GLY A 570 27.64 -25.26 -14.95
N LEU A 571 27.73 -25.48 -13.64
CA LEU A 571 27.03 -24.70 -12.61
C LEU A 571 28.03 -23.86 -11.80
N TYR A 572 27.49 -22.92 -11.02
CA TYR A 572 28.24 -22.30 -9.94
C TYR A 572 28.17 -23.13 -8.66
N LEU A 573 29.30 -23.18 -7.97
CA LEU A 573 29.45 -23.67 -6.61
C LEU A 573 29.02 -22.60 -5.61
N ASP A 574 28.62 -23.02 -4.40
CA ASP A 574 28.14 -22.10 -3.36
C ASP A 574 29.23 -21.11 -2.90
N ALA A 575 30.46 -21.59 -2.81
CA ALA A 575 31.64 -20.82 -2.42
C ALA A 575 32.94 -21.47 -2.96
N PRO A 576 34.07 -20.76 -3.02
CA PRO A 576 35.34 -21.34 -3.44
C PRO A 576 35.75 -22.52 -2.54
N GLY A 577 35.96 -23.68 -3.17
CA GLY A 577 36.30 -24.93 -2.49
C GLY A 577 35.10 -25.77 -2.03
N SER A 578 33.87 -25.27 -2.20
CA SER A 578 32.66 -26.09 -2.03
C SER A 578 32.60 -27.21 -3.09
N LYS A 579 31.88 -28.28 -2.78
CA LYS A 579 31.53 -29.35 -3.73
C LYS A 579 30.04 -29.35 -4.09
N HIS A 580 29.31 -28.34 -3.62
CA HIS A 580 27.87 -28.23 -3.76
C HIS A 580 27.49 -27.03 -4.64
N SER A 581 26.41 -27.22 -5.40
CA SER A 581 25.76 -26.19 -6.19
C SER A 581 24.32 -26.09 -5.71
N SER A 582 23.98 -25.01 -5.03
CA SER A 582 22.61 -24.72 -4.61
C SER A 582 21.81 -24.05 -5.72
N LEU A 583 20.48 -24.09 -5.56
CA LEU A 583 19.57 -23.26 -6.35
C LEU A 583 19.97 -21.77 -6.29
N HIS A 584 20.30 -21.26 -5.10
CA HIS A 584 20.62 -19.84 -4.86
C HIS A 584 21.87 -19.38 -5.60
N ALA A 585 22.94 -20.17 -5.54
CA ALA A 585 24.21 -19.88 -6.20
C ALA A 585 24.07 -19.76 -7.73
N ASN A 586 23.03 -20.37 -8.30
CA ASN A 586 22.80 -20.38 -9.74
C ASN A 586 21.69 -19.40 -10.15
N ALA A 587 20.59 -19.34 -9.39
CA ALA A 587 19.45 -18.50 -9.73
C ALA A 587 19.71 -17.01 -9.51
N VAL A 588 20.32 -16.60 -8.38
CA VAL A 588 20.51 -15.19 -8.05
C VAL A 588 21.45 -14.49 -9.05
N PRO A 589 22.65 -15.00 -9.37
CA PRO A 589 23.49 -14.40 -10.41
C PRO A 589 22.80 -14.37 -11.77
N LEU A 590 22.10 -15.45 -12.13
CA LEU A 590 21.43 -15.57 -13.42
C LEU A 590 20.26 -14.59 -13.57
N ALA A 591 19.56 -14.26 -12.48
CA ALA A 591 18.52 -13.21 -12.45
C ALA A 591 19.07 -11.85 -12.90
N PHE A 592 20.33 -11.56 -12.57
CA PHE A 592 21.05 -10.35 -12.99
C PHE A 592 21.82 -10.52 -14.31
N GLY A 593 21.67 -11.67 -14.99
CA GLY A 593 22.36 -11.97 -16.26
C GLY A 593 23.80 -12.46 -16.12
N LEU A 594 24.25 -12.82 -14.91
CA LEU A 594 25.61 -13.32 -14.67
C LEU A 594 25.70 -14.85 -14.81
N HIS A 595 26.39 -15.31 -15.84
CA HIS A 595 26.67 -16.73 -16.11
C HIS A 595 28.11 -16.97 -16.67
N ALA A 596 29.05 -16.07 -16.39
CA ALA A 596 30.44 -16.17 -16.83
C ALA A 596 31.13 -17.44 -16.31
N GLY A 597 31.63 -18.29 -17.22
CA GLY A 597 32.28 -19.56 -16.91
C GLY A 597 31.32 -20.73 -16.64
N ALA A 598 30.03 -20.46 -16.43
CA ALA A 598 28.97 -21.46 -16.30
C ALA A 598 28.19 -21.66 -17.61
N ASP A 599 27.43 -22.75 -17.71
CA ASP A 599 26.53 -23.01 -18.82
C ASP A 599 25.10 -22.59 -18.43
N LYS A 600 24.61 -21.53 -19.09
CA LYS A 600 23.26 -21.01 -18.88
C LYS A 600 22.17 -22.07 -19.06
N VAL A 601 22.31 -22.99 -20.01
CA VAL A 601 21.32 -24.06 -20.23
C VAL A 601 21.33 -25.03 -19.05
N ALA A 602 22.52 -25.43 -18.58
CA ALA A 602 22.65 -26.29 -17.41
C ALA A 602 22.05 -25.64 -16.14
N MET A 603 22.26 -24.33 -15.96
CA MET A 603 21.67 -23.57 -14.84
C MET A 603 20.13 -23.56 -14.91
N LEU A 604 19.54 -23.32 -16.09
CA LEU A 604 18.08 -23.34 -16.27
C LEU A 604 17.49 -24.75 -16.09
N ASP A 605 18.17 -25.79 -16.57
CA ASP A 605 17.79 -27.18 -16.33
C ASP A 605 17.91 -27.56 -14.86
N PHE A 606 18.87 -26.98 -14.14
CA PHE A 606 19.01 -27.12 -12.71
C PHE A 606 17.82 -26.48 -11.96
N ILE A 607 17.44 -25.25 -12.33
CA ILE A 607 16.23 -24.59 -11.80
C ILE A 607 14.99 -25.43 -12.10
N ARG A 608 14.84 -25.99 -13.31
CA ARG A 608 13.68 -26.85 -13.65
C ARG A 608 13.56 -28.07 -12.73
N ARG A 609 14.68 -28.68 -12.37
CA ARG A 609 14.72 -29.85 -11.47
C ARG A 609 14.48 -29.48 -10.02
N LYS A 610 15.11 -28.39 -9.54
CA LYS A 610 15.03 -27.94 -8.13
C LYS A 610 13.73 -27.20 -7.82
N ARG A 611 13.12 -26.57 -8.83
CA ARG A 611 11.92 -25.72 -8.71
C ARG A 611 12.16 -24.61 -7.68
N LEU A 612 11.17 -24.25 -6.86
CA LEU A 612 11.32 -23.31 -5.76
C LEU A 612 11.93 -23.99 -4.52
N ALA A 613 13.13 -24.57 -4.67
CA ALA A 613 13.88 -25.12 -3.54
C ALA A 613 14.47 -24.03 -2.61
N CYS A 614 13.75 -22.93 -2.44
CA CYS A 614 14.17 -21.72 -1.72
C CYS A 614 13.02 -21.16 -0.88
N GLY A 615 13.34 -20.22 0.00
CA GLY A 615 12.37 -19.40 0.71
C GLY A 615 11.61 -18.46 -0.23
N VAL A 616 10.52 -17.91 0.29
CA VAL A 616 9.65 -16.94 -0.40
C VAL A 616 10.40 -15.69 -0.83
N TYR A 617 11.39 -15.26 -0.03
CA TYR A 617 12.25 -14.12 -0.30
C TYR A 617 13.09 -14.30 -1.58
N MET A 618 13.59 -15.51 -1.81
CA MET A 618 14.42 -15.83 -2.98
C MET A 618 13.62 -16.22 -4.23
N ALA A 619 12.36 -16.61 -4.06
CA ALA A 619 11.46 -17.00 -5.15
C ALA A 619 11.39 -16.00 -6.33
N PRO A 620 11.26 -14.67 -6.13
CA PRO A 620 11.24 -13.73 -7.25
C PRO A 620 12.51 -13.80 -8.10
N TYR A 621 13.70 -13.94 -7.50
CA TYR A 621 14.96 -14.02 -8.25
C TYR A 621 15.05 -15.32 -9.06
N VAL A 622 14.56 -16.44 -8.53
CA VAL A 622 14.48 -17.72 -9.28
C VAL A 622 13.55 -17.58 -10.49
N ILE A 623 12.39 -16.96 -10.31
CA ILE A 623 11.42 -16.76 -11.39
C ILE A 623 11.97 -15.78 -12.43
N GLU A 624 12.55 -14.65 -12.01
CA GLU A 624 13.16 -13.68 -12.91
C GLU A 624 14.36 -14.25 -13.67
N ALA A 625 15.15 -15.14 -13.07
CA ALA A 625 16.21 -15.87 -13.79
C ALA A 625 15.64 -16.64 -14.99
N CYS A 626 14.44 -17.20 -14.89
CA CYS A 626 13.79 -17.91 -15.99
C CYS A 626 13.31 -16.94 -17.09
N PHE A 627 12.58 -15.89 -16.71
CA PHE A 627 12.04 -14.90 -17.67
C PHE A 627 13.16 -14.13 -18.39
N ASN A 628 14.18 -13.67 -17.65
CA ASN A 628 15.27 -12.86 -18.20
C ASN A 628 16.20 -13.66 -19.14
N ASN A 629 16.12 -15.00 -19.11
CA ASN A 629 17.03 -15.88 -19.87
C ASN A 629 16.32 -16.75 -20.90
N GLY A 630 15.09 -16.39 -21.30
CA GLY A 630 14.42 -16.98 -22.46
C GLY A 630 13.73 -18.32 -22.21
N VAL A 631 13.36 -18.63 -20.96
CA VAL A 631 12.50 -19.78 -20.62
C VAL A 631 11.28 -19.33 -19.80
N PRO A 632 10.45 -18.42 -20.35
CA PRO A 632 9.31 -17.83 -19.63
C PRO A 632 8.27 -18.87 -19.19
N GLU A 633 8.16 -20.00 -19.88
CA GLU A 633 7.24 -21.10 -19.51
C GLU A 633 7.59 -21.68 -18.15
N LEU A 634 8.89 -21.87 -17.87
CA LEU A 634 9.34 -22.32 -16.55
C LEU A 634 9.09 -21.25 -15.49
N GLY A 635 9.33 -19.97 -15.81
CA GLY A 635 9.05 -18.86 -14.90
C GLY A 635 7.57 -18.80 -14.50
N TYR A 636 6.67 -18.94 -15.47
CA TYR A 636 5.23 -19.00 -15.21
C TYR A 636 4.82 -20.27 -14.46
N GLU A 637 5.38 -21.44 -14.80
CA GLU A 637 5.12 -22.70 -14.11
C GLU A 637 5.44 -22.61 -12.61
N LEU A 638 6.55 -21.96 -12.25
CA LEU A 638 6.93 -21.74 -10.85
C LEU A 638 6.00 -20.72 -10.17
N LEU A 639 5.65 -19.62 -10.85
CA LEU A 639 4.72 -18.61 -10.34
C LEU A 639 3.33 -19.18 -10.06
N ALA A 640 2.83 -20.05 -10.94
CA ALA A 640 1.51 -20.66 -10.85
C ALA A 640 1.51 -22.03 -10.13
N SER A 641 2.65 -22.40 -9.52
CA SER A 641 2.89 -23.75 -9.00
C SER A 641 1.86 -24.20 -7.95
N ASN A 642 1.57 -25.50 -7.98
CA ASN A 642 0.74 -26.22 -7.01
C ASN A 642 1.54 -27.01 -5.96
N ASP A 643 2.88 -26.91 -5.97
CA ASP A 643 3.74 -27.65 -5.05
C ASP A 643 3.57 -27.20 -3.59
N GLN A 644 4.27 -27.87 -2.67
CA GLN A 644 4.34 -27.47 -1.26
C GLN A 644 5.10 -26.16 -1.04
N ARG A 645 5.98 -25.79 -1.98
CA ARG A 645 6.71 -24.50 -1.96
C ARG A 645 6.11 -23.58 -2.99
N SER A 646 4.88 -23.12 -2.73
CA SER A 646 4.16 -22.18 -3.60
C SER A 646 3.16 -21.35 -2.81
N TRP A 647 2.67 -20.26 -3.41
CA TRP A 647 1.64 -19.41 -2.80
C TRP A 647 0.31 -20.14 -2.58
N ARG A 648 0.01 -21.18 -3.38
CA ARG A 648 -1.19 -22.00 -3.17
C ARG A 648 -1.11 -22.81 -1.89
N GLU A 649 0.09 -23.16 -1.41
CA GLU A 649 0.26 -23.78 -0.10
C GLU A 649 -0.23 -22.85 1.03
N MET A 650 0.03 -21.54 0.92
CA MET A 650 -0.47 -20.56 1.90
C MET A 650 -2.01 -20.58 1.98
N LEU A 651 -2.68 -20.69 0.83
CA LEU A 651 -4.15 -20.79 0.77
C LEU A 651 -4.67 -22.05 1.47
N ARG A 652 -3.97 -23.19 1.36
CA ARG A 652 -4.33 -24.45 2.03
C ARG A 652 -4.27 -24.33 3.56
N HIS A 653 -3.47 -23.40 4.07
CA HIS A 653 -3.41 -23.06 5.49
C HIS A 653 -4.45 -22.01 5.93
N GLY A 654 -5.31 -21.55 5.01
CA GLY A 654 -6.33 -20.54 5.29
C GLY A 654 -5.79 -19.11 5.39
N ALA A 655 -4.61 -18.85 4.80
CA ALA A 655 -3.99 -17.54 4.80
C ALA A 655 -4.89 -16.50 4.12
N THR A 656 -4.94 -15.31 4.72
CA THR A 656 -5.64 -14.12 4.18
C THR A 656 -4.70 -12.95 3.94
N ALA A 657 -3.41 -13.14 4.22
CA ALA A 657 -2.28 -12.29 3.85
C ALA A 657 -1.13 -13.23 3.44
N CYS A 658 -0.16 -12.74 2.66
CA CYS A 658 1.00 -13.55 2.31
C CYS A 658 1.89 -13.82 3.54
N LEU A 659 2.39 -15.04 3.65
CA LEU A 659 3.05 -15.57 4.84
C LEU A 659 4.58 -15.34 4.83
N GLU A 660 5.25 -15.41 5.99
CA GLU A 660 6.73 -15.29 6.08
C GLU A 660 7.49 -16.47 5.45
N ALA A 661 6.88 -17.65 5.35
CA ALA A 661 7.40 -18.84 4.69
C ALA A 661 6.26 -19.54 3.95
N TRP A 662 6.53 -20.59 3.16
CA TRP A 662 5.48 -21.27 2.39
C TRP A 662 4.45 -21.95 3.30
N SER A 663 4.90 -22.58 4.38
CA SER A 663 4.06 -23.30 5.33
C SER A 663 4.56 -23.16 6.78
N PRO A 664 3.68 -23.21 7.80
CA PRO A 664 4.05 -23.38 9.21
C PRO A 664 4.92 -24.61 9.50
N ASN A 665 4.95 -25.59 8.58
CA ASN A 665 5.82 -26.76 8.70
C ASN A 665 7.28 -26.44 8.35
N ASP A 666 7.52 -25.49 7.43
CA ASP A 666 8.86 -25.06 7.04
C ASP A 666 9.47 -24.14 8.11
N LYS A 667 8.62 -23.31 8.71
CA LYS A 667 9.04 -22.36 9.74
C LYS A 667 8.05 -22.30 10.90
N LYS A 668 8.47 -22.86 12.04
CA LYS A 668 7.63 -22.92 13.25
C LYS A 668 7.42 -21.59 13.94
N ASN A 669 8.22 -20.56 13.69
CA ASN A 669 8.14 -19.24 14.35
C ASN A 669 7.91 -18.12 13.33
N MET A 670 6.87 -18.24 12.52
CA MET A 670 6.64 -17.36 11.38
C MET A 670 5.51 -16.34 11.61
N SER A 671 5.46 -15.28 10.81
CA SER A 671 4.35 -14.32 10.71
C SER A 671 3.30 -14.77 9.68
N TRP A 672 2.02 -14.48 9.93
CA TRP A 672 0.92 -14.71 8.98
C TRP A 672 0.69 -13.53 8.04
N CYS A 673 1.36 -12.42 8.29
CA CYS A 673 1.45 -11.29 7.37
C CYS A 673 2.93 -10.90 7.19
N HIS A 674 3.49 -11.21 6.03
CA HIS A 674 4.87 -10.86 5.67
C HIS A 674 4.97 -10.46 4.19
N PRO A 675 5.00 -9.15 3.87
CA PRO A 675 4.88 -8.66 2.50
C PRO A 675 6.03 -9.05 1.56
N TRP A 676 7.18 -9.51 2.05
CA TRP A 676 8.26 -10.03 1.18
C TRP A 676 7.85 -11.22 0.29
N SER A 677 6.69 -11.80 0.54
CA SER A 677 6.09 -12.90 -0.23
C SER A 677 5.15 -12.38 -1.33
N SER A 678 5.10 -11.06 -1.56
CA SER A 678 4.14 -10.43 -2.45
C SER A 678 4.57 -10.36 -3.91
N SER A 679 5.64 -11.05 -4.30
CA SER A 679 6.19 -10.97 -5.66
C SER A 679 5.22 -11.32 -6.80
N PRO A 680 4.15 -12.13 -6.63
CA PRO A 680 3.14 -12.28 -7.67
C PRO A 680 2.56 -10.94 -8.14
N LEU A 681 2.44 -9.93 -7.27
CA LEU A 681 1.88 -8.62 -7.61
C LEU A 681 2.69 -7.84 -8.66
N PHE A 682 4.01 -8.05 -8.73
CA PHE A 682 4.84 -7.43 -9.77
C PHE A 682 5.24 -8.39 -10.88
N LEU A 683 5.35 -9.69 -10.60
CA LEU A 683 5.69 -10.69 -11.62
C LEU A 683 4.58 -10.84 -12.66
N TRP A 684 3.31 -10.76 -12.26
CA TRP A 684 2.19 -10.79 -13.21
C TRP A 684 2.23 -9.62 -14.20
N PRO A 685 2.22 -8.34 -13.76
CA PRO A 685 2.30 -7.21 -14.69
C PRO A 685 3.58 -7.20 -15.53
N GLU A 686 4.73 -7.43 -14.93
CA GLU A 686 6.02 -7.20 -15.60
C GLU A 686 6.47 -8.39 -16.46
N ARG A 687 6.21 -9.61 -16.01
CA ARG A 687 6.73 -10.83 -16.66
C ARG A 687 5.68 -11.59 -17.45
N VAL A 688 4.44 -11.66 -16.96
CA VAL A 688 3.35 -12.38 -17.64
C VAL A 688 2.59 -11.48 -18.61
N ALA A 689 2.24 -10.26 -18.20
CA ALA A 689 1.65 -9.25 -19.08
C ALA A 689 2.70 -8.46 -19.88
N GLY A 690 3.98 -8.55 -19.50
CA GLY A 690 5.10 -7.99 -20.25
C GLY A 690 5.17 -6.47 -20.25
N LEU A 691 4.64 -5.80 -19.21
CA LEU A 691 4.61 -4.35 -19.11
C LEU A 691 5.94 -3.81 -18.55
N SER A 692 6.56 -2.86 -19.25
CA SER A 692 7.76 -2.18 -18.75
C SER A 692 7.87 -0.73 -19.26
N PRO A 693 8.51 0.18 -18.50
CA PRO A 693 8.79 1.53 -18.97
C PRO A 693 10.02 1.51 -19.90
N VAL A 694 9.86 2.00 -21.13
CA VAL A 694 11.00 2.28 -22.03
C VAL A 694 11.72 3.55 -21.59
N GLU A 695 10.94 4.51 -21.08
CA GLU A 695 11.42 5.77 -20.55
C GLU A 695 10.93 5.94 -19.10
N PRO A 696 11.79 6.46 -18.19
CA PRO A 696 11.42 6.69 -16.79
C PRO A 696 10.12 7.49 -16.62
N GLY A 697 9.31 7.09 -15.64
CA GLY A 697 7.99 7.68 -15.36
C GLY A 697 6.87 7.17 -16.27
N TRP A 698 7.10 6.03 -16.94
CA TRP A 698 6.15 5.46 -17.90
C TRP A 698 5.73 6.47 -18.97
N LYS A 699 6.69 7.29 -19.43
CA LYS A 699 6.49 8.24 -20.54
C LYS A 699 6.29 7.52 -21.87
N ARG A 700 6.90 6.33 -22.00
CA ARG A 700 6.70 5.39 -23.10
C ARG A 700 6.69 3.96 -22.55
N VAL A 701 5.76 3.15 -23.04
CA VAL A 701 5.48 1.80 -22.52
C VAL A 701 5.89 0.74 -23.53
N ARG A 702 6.53 -0.34 -23.04
CA ARG A 702 6.73 -1.57 -23.79
C ARG A 702 5.75 -2.63 -23.30
N ILE A 703 5.11 -3.30 -24.25
CA ILE A 703 4.17 -4.40 -24.04
C ILE A 703 4.72 -5.61 -24.78
N ALA A 704 5.37 -6.51 -24.05
CA ALA A 704 6.02 -7.69 -24.62
C ALA A 704 5.70 -8.95 -23.81
N PRO A 705 4.42 -9.37 -23.73
CA PRO A 705 4.05 -10.60 -23.04
C PRO A 705 4.70 -11.82 -23.73
N PRO A 706 5.28 -12.76 -22.97
CA PRO A 706 5.84 -13.97 -23.55
C PRO A 706 4.73 -14.92 -24.05
N ALA A 707 5.06 -15.76 -25.02
CA ALA A 707 4.16 -16.83 -25.48
C ALA A 707 4.11 -17.95 -24.44
N LEU A 708 3.05 -17.99 -23.62
CA LEU A 708 2.89 -18.97 -22.55
C LEU A 708 1.78 -19.99 -22.90
N ALA A 709 2.15 -21.26 -22.99
CA ALA A 709 1.18 -22.33 -23.16
C ALA A 709 0.34 -22.53 -21.89
N GLY A 710 -0.97 -22.71 -22.04
CA GLY A 710 -1.85 -23.02 -20.91
C GLY A 710 -2.15 -21.84 -19.97
N LEU A 711 -1.78 -20.61 -20.35
CA LEU A 711 -2.12 -19.41 -19.59
C LEU A 711 -3.65 -19.23 -19.53
N PRO A 712 -4.26 -19.08 -18.33
CA PRO A 712 -5.71 -18.93 -18.19
C PRO A 712 -6.18 -17.58 -18.76
N GLU A 713 -7.49 -17.46 -18.96
CA GLU A 713 -8.08 -16.14 -19.14
C GLU A 713 -7.85 -15.30 -17.88
N PHE A 714 -7.35 -14.08 -18.05
CA PHE A 714 -7.17 -13.15 -16.93
C PHE A 714 -7.40 -11.71 -17.35
N PHE A 715 -7.68 -10.87 -16.37
CA PHE A 715 -7.74 -9.43 -16.46
C PHE A 715 -6.81 -8.82 -15.42
N LEU A 716 -6.04 -7.82 -15.84
CA LEU A 716 -5.19 -7.00 -14.99
C LEU A 716 -5.51 -5.54 -15.27
N LYS A 717 -5.87 -4.79 -14.22
CA LYS A 717 -5.89 -3.32 -14.22
C LYS A 717 -4.67 -2.86 -13.43
N ALA A 718 -3.78 -2.14 -14.10
CA ALA A 718 -2.52 -1.69 -13.54
C ALA A 718 -2.45 -0.15 -13.49
N PRO A 719 -2.20 0.43 -12.31
CA PRO A 719 -2.05 1.87 -12.16
C PRO A 719 -0.67 2.31 -12.67
N LEU A 720 -0.63 3.51 -13.25
CA LEU A 720 0.57 4.21 -13.66
C LEU A 720 0.66 5.58 -12.96
N PRO A 721 1.83 6.24 -12.96
CA PRO A 721 1.97 7.61 -12.47
C PRO A 721 1.00 8.59 -13.15
N GLU A 722 0.73 9.71 -12.48
CA GLU A 722 -0.18 10.77 -12.95
C GLU A 722 -1.65 10.32 -13.09
N GLY A 723 -2.05 9.29 -12.33
CA GLY A 723 -3.42 8.79 -12.33
C GLY A 723 -3.78 7.89 -13.53
N ARG A 724 -2.87 7.71 -14.49
CA ARG A 724 -3.05 6.83 -15.66
C ARG A 724 -3.28 5.37 -15.25
N THR A 725 -3.92 4.60 -16.14
CA THR A 725 -4.20 3.17 -15.94
C THR A 725 -4.02 2.41 -17.26
N ILE A 726 -3.43 1.22 -17.21
CA ILE A 726 -3.40 0.24 -18.31
C ILE A 726 -4.28 -0.95 -17.92
N THR A 727 -5.05 -1.48 -18.86
CA THR A 727 -5.73 -2.77 -18.69
C THR A 727 -5.16 -3.80 -19.65
N VAL A 728 -4.97 -5.03 -19.17
CA VAL A 728 -4.53 -6.19 -19.94
C VAL A 728 -5.54 -7.30 -19.76
N ARG A 729 -6.11 -7.79 -20.85
CA ARG A 729 -6.96 -8.99 -20.89
C ARG A 729 -6.27 -10.05 -21.73
N HIS A 730 -6.08 -11.24 -21.18
CA HIS A 730 -5.66 -12.40 -21.94
C HIS A 730 -6.84 -13.31 -22.17
N PHE A 731 -7.04 -13.73 -23.42
CA PHE A 731 -8.04 -14.71 -23.82
C PHE A 731 -7.32 -15.94 -24.39
N PRO A 732 -7.58 -17.15 -23.86
CA PRO A 732 -7.00 -18.37 -24.43
C PRO A 732 -7.25 -18.45 -25.94
N GLU A 733 -6.22 -18.80 -26.70
CA GLU A 733 -6.23 -18.91 -28.17
C GLU A 733 -6.42 -17.59 -28.97
N ARG A 734 -6.79 -16.47 -28.32
CA ARG A 734 -6.98 -15.17 -28.97
C ARG A 734 -5.89 -14.14 -28.64
N GLY A 735 -5.09 -14.40 -27.60
CA GLY A 735 -3.98 -13.55 -27.21
C GLY A 735 -4.38 -12.44 -26.24
N TYR A 736 -3.65 -11.34 -26.30
CA TYR A 736 -3.74 -10.22 -25.38
C TYR A 736 -4.45 -9.04 -26.02
N LEU A 737 -5.37 -8.47 -25.25
CA LEU A 737 -5.97 -7.17 -25.48
C LEU A 737 -5.42 -6.21 -24.44
N VAL A 738 -4.82 -5.10 -24.87
CA VAL A 738 -4.23 -4.09 -23.98
C VAL A 738 -4.84 -2.73 -24.27
N ASP A 739 -5.53 -2.14 -23.29
CA ASP A 739 -6.00 -0.76 -23.41
C ASP A 739 -5.05 0.20 -22.67
N LEU A 740 -4.67 1.26 -23.38
CA LEU A 740 -3.72 2.27 -22.95
C LEU A 740 -4.41 3.63 -22.85
N PRO A 741 -3.94 4.53 -21.96
CA PRO A 741 -4.35 5.93 -21.99
C PRO A 741 -4.12 6.55 -23.38
N THR A 742 -5.09 7.33 -23.86
CA THR A 742 -4.98 8.08 -25.13
C THR A 742 -3.70 8.91 -25.17
N GLY A 743 -2.98 8.82 -26.28
CA GLY A 743 -1.74 9.57 -26.51
C GLY A 743 -0.53 9.05 -25.74
N LEU A 744 -0.61 7.92 -25.03
CA LEU A 744 0.55 7.29 -24.40
C LEU A 744 1.39 6.54 -25.45
N PRO A 745 2.63 6.98 -25.72
CA PRO A 745 3.51 6.27 -26.65
C PRO A 745 3.77 4.85 -26.17
N HIS A 746 3.66 3.88 -27.08
CA HIS A 746 3.90 2.49 -26.75
C HIS A 746 4.52 1.70 -27.91
N GLU A 747 5.20 0.61 -27.56
CA GLU A 747 5.65 -0.44 -28.47
C GLU A 747 5.05 -1.78 -28.02
N SER A 748 4.42 -2.50 -28.95
CA SER A 748 3.84 -3.82 -28.72
C SER A 748 4.63 -4.87 -29.47
N GLU A 749 5.02 -5.94 -28.80
CA GLU A 749 5.75 -7.08 -29.39
C GLU A 749 4.91 -8.35 -29.31
N GLY A 750 4.89 -9.12 -30.41
CA GLY A 750 4.13 -10.36 -30.53
C GLY A 750 2.87 -10.22 -31.37
N ASP A 751 2.67 -11.17 -32.30
CA ASP A 751 1.52 -11.16 -33.23
C ASP A 751 0.16 -11.38 -32.53
N ASN A 752 0.19 -11.81 -31.27
CA ASN A 752 -0.99 -12.06 -30.44
C ASN A 752 -1.34 -10.88 -29.51
N VAL A 753 -0.72 -9.70 -29.68
CA VAL A 753 -1.02 -8.50 -28.88
C VAL A 753 -1.80 -7.49 -29.71
N THR A 754 -3.00 -7.16 -29.25
CA THR A 754 -3.81 -6.06 -29.79
C THR A 754 -3.85 -4.92 -28.78
N SER A 755 -3.14 -3.82 -29.07
CA SER A 755 -3.23 -2.60 -28.27
C SER A 755 -4.31 -1.65 -28.81
N ARG A 756 -4.99 -0.95 -27.89
CA ARG A 756 -5.98 0.07 -28.20
C ARG A 756 -5.74 1.28 -27.31
N GLU A 757 -5.97 2.48 -27.83
CA GLU A 757 -6.01 3.67 -27.01
C GLU A 757 -7.41 3.93 -26.48
N ARG A 758 -7.48 4.37 -25.22
CA ARG A 758 -8.71 4.62 -24.49
C ARG A 758 -8.54 5.87 -23.63
N ARG A 759 -9.56 6.72 -23.59
CA ARG A 759 -9.53 7.89 -22.69
C ARG A 759 -9.50 7.38 -21.25
N SER A 760 -8.47 7.78 -20.52
CA SER A 760 -8.18 7.28 -19.17
C SER A 760 -9.34 7.53 -18.21
N LEU A 761 -9.54 6.55 -17.32
CA LEU A 761 -10.49 6.57 -16.22
C LEU A 761 -9.87 7.38 -15.06
N SER A 762 -10.22 8.68 -14.99
CA SER A 762 -10.00 9.64 -13.88
C SER A 762 -8.62 10.30 -13.70
N PRO A 763 -8.55 11.54 -13.13
CA PRO A 763 -9.65 12.39 -12.64
C PRO A 763 -10.32 13.21 -13.75
N VAL A 764 -11.64 13.40 -13.63
CA VAL A 764 -12.40 14.29 -14.52
C VAL A 764 -12.07 15.73 -14.11
N ASN A 765 -11.29 16.43 -14.94
CA ASN A 765 -11.19 17.88 -14.80
C ASN A 765 -12.60 18.48 -14.96
N PRO A 766 -12.95 19.56 -14.24
CA PRO A 766 -14.22 20.25 -14.45
C PRO A 766 -14.37 20.60 -15.93
N GLU A 767 -15.40 20.05 -16.58
CA GLU A 767 -15.72 20.36 -17.97
C GLU A 767 -16.77 21.48 -17.98
N PRO A 768 -16.49 22.65 -18.57
CA PRO A 768 -17.47 23.75 -18.61
C PRO A 768 -18.82 23.36 -19.21
N GLU A 769 -18.81 22.41 -20.15
CA GLU A 769 -20.04 21.89 -20.75
C GLU A 769 -20.85 21.04 -19.77
N LEU A 770 -20.19 20.29 -18.88
CA LEU A 770 -20.89 19.53 -17.84
C LEU A 770 -21.62 20.47 -16.89
N ASP A 771 -20.95 21.52 -16.41
CA ASP A 771 -21.56 22.52 -15.52
C ASP A 771 -22.80 23.17 -16.17
N ARG A 772 -22.70 23.49 -17.47
CA ARG A 772 -23.82 24.02 -18.25
C ARG A 772 -24.98 23.04 -18.33
N LEU A 773 -24.72 21.78 -18.67
CA LEU A 773 -25.75 20.74 -18.77
C LEU A 773 -26.43 20.47 -17.41
N MET A 774 -25.64 20.44 -16.32
CA MET A 774 -26.16 20.29 -14.96
C MET A 774 -27.08 21.45 -14.56
N ALA A 775 -26.69 22.69 -14.91
CA ALA A 775 -27.54 23.86 -14.67
C ALA A 775 -28.84 23.81 -15.49
N GLN A 776 -28.77 23.43 -16.77
CA GLN A 776 -29.93 23.37 -17.67
C GLN A 776 -30.99 22.34 -17.24
N CYS A 777 -30.58 21.20 -16.69
CA CYS A 777 -31.50 20.15 -16.29
C CYS A 777 -32.00 20.28 -14.84
N GLY A 778 -31.56 21.29 -14.09
CA GLY A 778 -31.89 21.45 -12.67
C GLY A 778 -31.26 20.35 -11.80
N TRP A 779 -30.02 19.95 -12.11
CA TRP A 779 -29.36 18.80 -11.47
C TRP A 779 -29.34 18.89 -9.95
N SER A 780 -28.96 20.05 -9.39
CA SER A 780 -28.86 20.23 -7.93
C SER A 780 -30.19 20.05 -7.21
N GLU A 781 -31.32 20.38 -7.85
CA GLU A 781 -32.66 20.19 -7.27
C GLU A 781 -33.10 18.73 -7.33
N LYS A 782 -32.73 18.01 -8.39
CA LYS A 782 -33.16 16.63 -8.64
C LYS A 782 -32.28 15.58 -7.97
N VAL A 783 -30.97 15.79 -7.95
CA VAL A 783 -29.98 14.82 -7.47
C VAL A 783 -29.36 15.27 -6.15
N GLY A 784 -29.17 16.57 -5.94
CA GLY A 784 -28.54 17.13 -4.74
C GLY A 784 -27.15 16.55 -4.50
N GLU A 785 -26.91 16.10 -3.26
CA GLU A 785 -25.67 15.44 -2.85
C GLU A 785 -25.58 13.96 -3.27
N GLY A 786 -26.60 13.43 -3.95
CA GLY A 786 -26.67 12.04 -4.39
C GLY A 786 -25.76 11.71 -5.58
N THR A 787 -25.83 10.45 -6.02
CA THR A 787 -25.13 9.95 -7.20
C THR A 787 -26.08 9.84 -8.39
N GLY A 788 -25.69 10.35 -9.56
CA GLY A 788 -26.47 10.29 -10.78
C GLY A 788 -25.61 10.22 -12.04
N ILE A 789 -26.24 9.89 -13.17
CA ILE A 789 -25.60 9.79 -14.48
C ILE A 789 -26.09 10.91 -15.40
N LEU A 790 -25.18 11.61 -16.07
CA LEU A 790 -25.50 12.55 -17.14
C LEU A 790 -24.95 12.01 -18.45
N VAL A 791 -25.81 11.88 -19.46
CA VAL A 791 -25.43 11.48 -20.83
C VAL A 791 -25.64 12.64 -21.77
N SER A 792 -24.61 13.04 -22.51
CA SER A 792 -24.72 14.01 -23.60
C SER A 792 -24.74 13.30 -24.94
N VAL A 793 -25.86 13.44 -25.66
CA VAL A 793 -25.99 12.96 -27.04
C VAL A 793 -25.05 13.75 -27.97
N PRO A 794 -24.97 15.09 -27.94
CA PRO A 794 -24.05 15.81 -28.83
C PRO A 794 -22.57 15.45 -28.63
N LEU A 795 -22.14 15.27 -27.38
CA LEU A 795 -20.75 14.95 -27.05
C LEU A 795 -20.44 13.44 -27.10
N GLN A 796 -21.46 12.59 -27.22
CA GLN A 796 -21.33 11.14 -27.10
C GLN A 796 -20.55 10.77 -25.83
N ARG A 797 -20.97 11.35 -24.71
CA ARG A 797 -20.26 11.27 -23.42
C ARG A 797 -21.21 10.97 -22.28
N LEU A 798 -20.71 10.29 -21.27
CA LEU A 798 -21.40 9.96 -20.03
C LEU A 798 -20.53 10.36 -18.84
N TRP A 799 -21.11 11.09 -17.88
CA TRP A 799 -20.48 11.38 -16.58
C TRP A 799 -21.26 10.73 -15.45
N LEU A 800 -20.53 10.16 -14.51
CA LEU A 800 -21.03 9.79 -13.19
C LEU A 800 -20.67 10.92 -12.22
N ILE A 801 -21.68 11.43 -11.54
CA ILE A 801 -21.58 12.62 -10.69
C ILE A 801 -22.04 12.23 -9.29
N THR A 802 -21.26 12.57 -8.28
CA THR A 802 -21.60 12.37 -6.86
C THR A 802 -21.30 13.64 -6.11
N ALA A 803 -22.20 14.08 -5.22
CA ALA A 803 -22.04 15.33 -4.47
C ALA A 803 -21.74 16.54 -5.40
N GLY A 804 -22.43 16.59 -6.55
CA GLY A 804 -22.25 17.64 -7.57
C GLY A 804 -20.91 17.65 -8.31
N ALA A 805 -20.01 16.69 -8.07
CA ALA A 805 -18.72 16.60 -8.76
C ALA A 805 -18.64 15.37 -9.68
N PRO A 806 -18.09 15.48 -10.90
CA PRO A 806 -17.83 14.32 -11.72
C PRO A 806 -16.76 13.44 -11.08
N VAL A 807 -17.14 12.20 -10.74
CA VAL A 807 -16.24 11.21 -10.14
C VAL A 807 -15.72 10.20 -11.16
N TRP A 808 -16.37 10.12 -12.33
CA TRP A 808 -15.99 9.23 -13.43
C TRP A 808 -16.64 9.68 -14.75
N THR A 809 -16.00 9.40 -15.89
CA THR A 809 -16.52 9.73 -17.22
C THR A 809 -16.12 8.65 -18.23
N ALA A 810 -16.95 8.45 -19.26
CA ALA A 810 -16.68 7.56 -20.39
C ALA A 810 -17.26 8.12 -21.68
N ASP A 811 -16.61 7.82 -22.80
CA ASP A 811 -17.24 7.98 -24.11
C ASP A 811 -18.37 6.96 -24.26
N CYS A 812 -19.46 7.34 -24.93
CA CYS A 812 -20.62 6.50 -25.15
C CYS A 812 -21.05 6.54 -26.63
N SER A 813 -22.01 5.70 -27.01
CA SER A 813 -22.69 5.79 -28.30
C SER A 813 -24.20 5.75 -28.11
N THR A 814 -24.85 6.84 -28.48
CA THR A 814 -26.31 6.97 -28.50
C THR A 814 -26.84 6.72 -29.91
N ALA A 815 -28.14 6.91 -30.13
CA ALA A 815 -28.80 6.49 -31.36
C ALA A 815 -28.28 7.22 -32.59
N LYS A 816 -28.02 6.46 -33.65
CA LYS A 816 -27.71 7.03 -34.97
C LYS A 816 -28.87 7.89 -35.52
N ALA A 817 -30.11 7.55 -35.15
CA ALA A 817 -31.30 8.29 -35.54
C ALA A 817 -31.51 9.61 -34.78
N GLY A 818 -30.65 9.94 -33.79
CA GLY A 818 -30.79 11.13 -32.96
C GLY A 818 -31.74 10.92 -31.78
N VAL A 819 -32.37 12.01 -31.31
CA VAL A 819 -33.20 12.01 -30.09
C VAL A 819 -34.69 11.93 -30.37
N GLY A 820 -35.40 11.11 -29.60
CA GLY A 820 -36.83 10.90 -29.83
C GLY A 820 -37.50 9.89 -28.91
N PHE A 821 -38.81 10.05 -28.78
CA PHE A 821 -39.60 9.42 -27.72
C PHE A 821 -40.48 8.27 -28.19
N LEU A 822 -40.87 8.26 -29.47
CA LEU A 822 -41.86 7.33 -29.99
C LEU A 822 -41.33 5.89 -30.02
N GLU A 823 -42.20 4.95 -29.65
CA GLU A 823 -41.96 3.51 -29.83
C GLU A 823 -41.65 3.18 -31.30
N GLY A 824 -40.65 2.33 -31.54
CA GLY A 824 -40.18 1.99 -32.89
C GLY A 824 -39.35 3.05 -33.62
N SER A 825 -39.11 4.23 -33.03
CA SER A 825 -38.32 5.30 -33.67
C SER A 825 -36.83 4.97 -33.83
N GLY A 826 -36.29 4.08 -32.99
CA GLY A 826 -34.85 3.81 -32.91
C GLY A 826 -34.02 4.99 -32.37
N MET A 827 -34.66 6.05 -31.87
CA MET A 827 -34.02 7.27 -31.34
C MET A 827 -33.80 7.17 -29.82
N THR A 828 -32.78 7.83 -29.30
CA THR A 828 -32.51 7.88 -27.85
C THR A 828 -33.46 8.89 -27.18
N PRO A 829 -34.26 8.50 -26.18
CA PRO A 829 -35.13 9.46 -25.48
C PRO A 829 -34.30 10.40 -24.60
N SER A 830 -34.49 11.70 -24.76
CA SER A 830 -33.89 12.70 -23.85
C SER A 830 -34.72 12.87 -22.57
N GLY A 831 -34.22 13.68 -21.64
CA GLY A 831 -34.92 14.00 -20.39
C GLY A 831 -34.54 13.08 -19.23
N TRP A 832 -35.30 13.19 -18.14
CA TRP A 832 -35.05 12.50 -16.89
C TRP A 832 -35.53 11.05 -16.90
N HIS A 833 -34.66 10.19 -16.41
CA HIS A 833 -34.85 8.76 -16.24
C HIS A 833 -34.30 8.35 -14.86
N GLN A 834 -34.49 7.09 -14.52
CA GLN A 834 -33.81 6.42 -13.40
C GLN A 834 -33.37 5.02 -13.82
N ILE A 835 -32.36 4.48 -13.14
CA ILE A 835 -31.99 3.06 -13.28
C ILE A 835 -33.08 2.22 -12.61
N ALA A 836 -33.95 1.60 -13.38
CA ALA A 836 -34.97 0.72 -12.81
C ALA A 836 -34.37 -0.60 -12.30
N GLU A 837 -33.49 -1.20 -13.10
CA GLU A 837 -32.95 -2.54 -12.84
C GLU A 837 -31.51 -2.66 -13.32
N LYS A 838 -30.72 -3.46 -12.59
CA LYS A 838 -29.33 -3.81 -12.91
C LYS A 838 -29.29 -5.30 -13.24
N LEU A 839 -28.86 -5.65 -14.45
CA LEU A 839 -28.77 -7.05 -14.88
C LEU A 839 -27.35 -7.40 -15.31
N GLY A 840 -26.90 -8.59 -14.92
CA GLY A 840 -25.58 -9.12 -15.26
C GLY A 840 -24.54 -9.01 -14.16
N ASP A 841 -24.93 -8.81 -12.91
CA ASP A 841 -23.97 -8.87 -11.80
C ASP A 841 -23.21 -10.20 -11.79
N GLY A 842 -21.88 -10.14 -11.60
CA GLY A 842 -20.97 -11.28 -11.71
C GLY A 842 -20.88 -11.95 -13.10
N ALA A 843 -21.57 -11.46 -14.13
CA ALA A 843 -21.45 -12.04 -15.47
C ALA A 843 -20.05 -11.77 -16.06
N PRO A 844 -19.47 -12.71 -16.83
CA PRO A 844 -18.14 -12.50 -17.40
C PRO A 844 -18.16 -11.44 -18.50
N TRP A 845 -17.00 -10.84 -18.75
CA TRP A 845 -16.80 -9.89 -19.84
C TRP A 845 -17.26 -10.48 -21.19
N GLY A 846 -17.99 -9.70 -21.99
CA GLY A 846 -18.52 -10.11 -23.29
C GLY A 846 -19.72 -11.07 -23.22
N ARG A 847 -20.28 -11.35 -22.03
CA ARG A 847 -21.51 -12.17 -21.88
C ARG A 847 -22.65 -11.60 -22.73
N ILE A 848 -23.24 -12.43 -23.60
CA ILE A 848 -24.36 -12.02 -24.46
C ILE A 848 -25.67 -12.09 -23.68
N PHE A 849 -26.47 -11.04 -23.74
CA PHE A 849 -27.83 -10.98 -23.20
C PHE A 849 -28.87 -11.09 -24.32
N GLN A 850 -29.87 -11.94 -24.12
CA GLN A 850 -31.03 -12.05 -25.00
C GLN A 850 -32.30 -11.95 -24.16
N SER A 851 -33.23 -11.10 -24.60
CA SER A 851 -34.46 -10.81 -23.84
C SER A 851 -34.20 -10.42 -22.38
N ARG A 852 -33.06 -9.76 -22.11
CA ARG A 852 -32.54 -9.33 -20.78
C ARG A 852 -32.03 -10.45 -19.88
N ALA A 853 -31.96 -11.68 -20.35
CA ALA A 853 -31.33 -12.79 -19.63
C ALA A 853 -29.91 -13.04 -20.16
N ALA A 854 -28.95 -13.27 -19.26
CA ALA A 854 -27.62 -13.72 -19.64
C ALA A 854 -27.71 -15.10 -20.31
N THR A 855 -27.26 -15.20 -21.56
CA THR A 855 -27.16 -16.49 -22.28
C THR A 855 -25.91 -17.23 -21.84
N SER A 856 -25.73 -18.50 -22.23
CA SER A 856 -24.45 -19.21 -21.99
C SER A 856 -23.28 -18.74 -22.87
N LYS A 857 -23.55 -17.90 -23.89
CA LYS A 857 -22.56 -17.49 -24.90
C LYS A 857 -21.85 -16.19 -24.51
N ARG A 858 -20.61 -16.04 -24.96
CA ARG A 858 -19.81 -14.81 -24.88
C ARG A 858 -19.42 -14.38 -26.29
N TRP A 859 -19.38 -13.07 -26.50
CA TRP A 859 -18.68 -12.46 -27.62
C TRP A 859 -17.26 -12.13 -27.18
N LEU A 860 -16.28 -12.49 -28.00
CA LEU A 860 -14.87 -12.16 -27.81
C LEU A 860 -14.38 -11.25 -28.94
N PRO A 861 -13.36 -10.41 -28.71
CA PRO A 861 -12.76 -9.62 -29.78
C PRO A 861 -12.35 -10.50 -30.97
N GLY A 862 -12.78 -10.12 -32.17
CA GLY A 862 -12.53 -10.87 -33.41
C GLY A 862 -13.64 -11.85 -33.81
N ASP A 863 -14.63 -12.11 -32.95
CA ASP A 863 -15.82 -12.88 -33.34
C ASP A 863 -16.65 -12.10 -34.38
N LYS A 864 -16.98 -12.77 -35.49
CA LYS A 864 -17.78 -12.19 -36.57
C LYS A 864 -19.27 -12.30 -36.27
N THR A 865 -19.97 -11.18 -36.25
CA THR A 865 -21.43 -11.12 -36.17
C THR A 865 -21.94 -9.83 -36.80
N GLU A 866 -23.08 -9.91 -37.46
CA GLU A 866 -23.83 -8.74 -37.95
C GLU A 866 -24.91 -8.29 -36.95
N GLU A 867 -25.12 -9.08 -35.88
CA GLU A 867 -26.08 -8.76 -34.83
C GLU A 867 -25.56 -7.63 -33.93
N ASP A 868 -26.46 -6.72 -33.56
CA ASP A 868 -26.23 -5.70 -32.55
C ASP A 868 -26.43 -6.30 -31.15
N LEU A 869 -25.34 -6.74 -30.52
CA LEU A 869 -25.39 -7.49 -29.29
C LEU A 869 -25.41 -6.58 -28.06
N VAL A 870 -26.26 -6.95 -27.10
CA VAL A 870 -26.24 -6.41 -25.74
C VAL A 870 -25.32 -7.28 -24.90
N LEU A 871 -24.21 -6.70 -24.43
CA LEU A 871 -23.14 -7.43 -23.76
C LEU A 871 -22.90 -6.98 -22.32
N THR A 872 -22.33 -7.90 -21.53
CA THR A 872 -21.64 -7.67 -20.26
C THR A 872 -22.54 -7.23 -19.10
N ARG A 873 -23.13 -6.03 -19.16
CA ARG A 873 -24.04 -5.48 -18.14
C ARG A 873 -25.18 -4.72 -18.82
N ILE A 874 -26.32 -4.65 -18.14
CA ILE A 874 -27.47 -3.83 -18.53
C ILE A 874 -27.89 -2.97 -17.33
N LEU A 875 -27.93 -1.65 -17.51
CA LEU A 875 -28.66 -0.72 -16.65
C LEU A 875 -29.95 -0.34 -17.38
N TRP A 876 -31.10 -0.83 -16.92
CA TRP A 876 -32.38 -0.61 -17.59
C TRP A 876 -32.98 0.72 -17.16
N LEU A 877 -33.23 1.60 -18.11
CA LEU A 877 -33.75 2.94 -17.85
C LEU A 877 -35.28 2.95 -17.86
N GLU A 878 -35.85 3.66 -16.87
CA GLU A 878 -37.26 4.02 -16.79
C GLU A 878 -37.40 5.54 -16.86
N GLY A 879 -38.27 6.03 -17.74
CA GLY A 879 -38.54 7.47 -17.85
C GLY A 879 -39.32 7.98 -16.65
N THR A 880 -39.06 9.22 -16.22
CA THR A 880 -39.74 9.84 -15.08
C THR A 880 -40.62 11.03 -15.46
N GLU A 881 -40.76 11.30 -16.77
CA GLU A 881 -41.47 12.47 -17.30
C GLU A 881 -42.69 12.03 -18.13
N ALA A 882 -43.88 12.16 -17.51
CA ALA A 882 -45.15 11.73 -18.09
C ALA A 882 -45.43 12.41 -19.44
N GLY A 883 -45.76 11.61 -20.45
CA GLY A 883 -46.05 12.08 -21.80
C GLY A 883 -44.83 12.47 -22.63
N LEU A 884 -43.63 12.43 -22.05
CA LEU A 884 -42.36 12.63 -22.74
C LEU A 884 -41.62 11.31 -22.89
N ASN A 885 -41.27 10.65 -21.79
CA ASN A 885 -40.54 9.38 -21.77
C ASN A 885 -41.18 8.32 -20.85
N LEU A 886 -42.35 8.65 -20.26
CA LEU A 886 -43.16 7.76 -19.43
C LEU A 886 -44.60 7.70 -19.98
N GLY A 887 -45.10 6.48 -20.22
CA GLY A 887 -46.46 6.25 -20.69
C GLY A 887 -46.72 6.63 -22.15
N LYS A 888 -47.71 7.51 -22.39
CA LYS A 888 -48.18 7.92 -23.71
C LYS A 888 -48.16 9.43 -23.85
N ASP A 889 -47.82 9.92 -25.05
CA ASP A 889 -47.87 11.36 -25.35
C ASP A 889 -49.31 11.90 -25.43
N ALA A 890 -49.44 13.20 -25.65
CA ALA A 890 -50.72 13.89 -25.76
C ALA A 890 -51.62 13.37 -26.92
N GLN A 891 -51.06 12.62 -27.87
CA GLN A 891 -51.77 12.00 -28.99
C GLN A 891 -52.05 10.50 -28.74
N GLY A 892 -51.73 9.99 -27.54
CA GLY A 892 -51.95 8.59 -27.16
C GLY A 892 -50.93 7.61 -27.73
N ARG A 893 -49.82 8.10 -28.31
CA ARG A 893 -48.74 7.27 -28.85
C ARG A 893 -47.79 6.86 -27.72
N ALA A 894 -47.29 5.64 -27.76
CA ALA A 894 -46.40 5.13 -26.73
C ALA A 894 -45.03 5.84 -26.77
N VAL A 895 -44.59 6.33 -25.61
CA VAL A 895 -43.30 7.02 -25.43
C VAL A 895 -42.44 6.46 -24.29
N ASP A 896 -42.94 5.42 -23.61
CA ASP A 896 -42.35 4.85 -22.41
C ASP A 896 -40.95 4.23 -22.63
N SER A 897 -39.90 4.80 -22.04
CA SER A 897 -38.51 4.30 -22.21
C SER A 897 -38.32 2.86 -21.73
N LYS A 898 -39.01 2.44 -20.66
CA LYS A 898 -38.85 1.10 -20.10
C LYS A 898 -39.48 0.06 -21.04
N ALA A 899 -40.70 0.34 -21.52
CA ALA A 899 -41.38 -0.48 -22.52
C ALA A 899 -40.61 -0.55 -23.85
N ARG A 900 -39.95 0.55 -24.23
CA ARG A 900 -39.06 0.64 -25.41
C ARG A 900 -37.70 -0.04 -25.22
N HIS A 901 -37.42 -0.61 -24.04
CA HIS A 901 -36.19 -1.36 -23.76
C HIS A 901 -34.92 -0.53 -23.89
N ILE A 902 -34.95 0.70 -23.38
CA ILE A 902 -33.80 1.60 -23.40
C ILE A 902 -32.82 1.25 -22.28
N TYR A 903 -31.57 0.99 -22.65
CA TYR A 903 -30.52 0.50 -21.76
C TYR A 903 -29.27 1.38 -21.79
N ILE A 904 -28.49 1.34 -20.72
CA ILE A 904 -27.03 1.55 -20.79
C ILE A 904 -26.37 0.17 -20.76
N HIS A 905 -25.59 -0.19 -21.79
CA HIS A 905 -25.04 -1.54 -21.91
C HIS A 905 -23.70 -1.62 -22.66
N GLY A 906 -23.00 -2.74 -22.50
CA GLY A 906 -21.80 -3.08 -23.29
C GLY A 906 -22.16 -3.55 -24.70
N THR A 907 -21.23 -3.46 -25.66
CA THR A 907 -21.49 -3.75 -27.08
C THR A 907 -20.37 -4.54 -27.75
N ASN A 908 -20.69 -5.28 -28.81
CA ASN A 908 -19.70 -5.84 -29.75
C ASN A 908 -19.16 -4.79 -30.75
N GLY A 909 -19.77 -3.60 -30.80
CA GLY A 909 -19.37 -2.48 -31.66
C GLY A 909 -18.44 -1.47 -30.98
N GLU A 910 -17.47 -1.92 -30.17
CA GLU A 910 -16.60 -1.04 -29.36
C GLU A 910 -15.86 0.03 -30.20
N ALA A 911 -15.51 -0.27 -31.44
CA ALA A 911 -14.87 0.67 -32.36
C ALA A 911 -15.75 1.87 -32.78
N LEU A 912 -17.06 1.82 -32.50
CA LEU A 912 -18.00 2.89 -32.80
C LEU A 912 -18.26 3.81 -31.59
N ILE A 913 -17.77 3.46 -30.40
CA ILE A 913 -17.93 4.27 -29.18
C ILE A 913 -17.33 5.67 -29.40
N GLY A 914 -18.06 6.71 -28.96
CA GLY A 914 -17.77 8.11 -29.25
C GLY A 914 -18.46 8.64 -30.52
N THR A 915 -19.23 7.81 -31.23
CA THR A 915 -20.05 8.22 -32.38
C THR A 915 -21.50 7.72 -32.27
N PRO A 916 -22.50 8.43 -32.85
CA PRO A 916 -23.88 7.93 -32.87
C PRO A 916 -24.01 6.62 -33.66
N ALA A 917 -24.32 5.53 -32.97
CA ALA A 917 -24.27 4.18 -33.54
C ALA A 917 -25.36 3.22 -33.03
N SER A 918 -26.11 3.60 -32.00
CA SER A 918 -27.12 2.73 -31.39
C SER A 918 -28.50 2.78 -32.08
N HIS A 919 -29.40 1.90 -31.64
CA HIS A 919 -30.82 1.88 -32.02
C HIS A 919 -31.73 2.35 -30.86
N GLY A 920 -31.28 3.34 -30.09
CA GLY A 920 -32.04 3.97 -29.00
C GLY A 920 -31.33 3.91 -27.65
N CYS A 921 -30.56 2.85 -27.40
CA CYS A 921 -29.81 2.67 -26.15
C CYS A 921 -28.57 3.58 -26.05
N VAL A 922 -27.96 3.62 -24.87
CA VAL A 922 -26.63 4.20 -24.65
C VAL A 922 -25.63 3.05 -24.56
N ARG A 923 -24.72 2.95 -25.53
CA ARG A 923 -23.67 1.93 -25.52
C ARG A 923 -22.42 2.47 -24.84
N LEU A 924 -21.74 1.60 -24.12
CA LEU A 924 -20.41 1.82 -23.55
C LEU A 924 -19.48 0.70 -24.01
N LEU A 925 -18.17 0.91 -23.83
CA LEU A 925 -17.22 -0.21 -23.84
C LEU A 925 -17.59 -1.20 -22.74
N ASN A 926 -17.26 -2.48 -22.94
CA ASN A 926 -17.63 -3.53 -22.00
C ASN A 926 -17.01 -3.31 -20.61
N ASP A 927 -15.81 -2.76 -20.56
CA ASP A 927 -15.15 -2.39 -19.30
C ASP A 927 -15.79 -1.17 -18.63
N ASP A 928 -16.21 -0.17 -19.41
CA ASP A 928 -16.85 1.04 -18.87
C ASP A 928 -18.21 0.73 -18.25
N VAL A 929 -18.99 -0.16 -18.87
CA VAL A 929 -20.26 -0.57 -18.28
C VAL A 929 -20.06 -1.41 -17.01
N ILE A 930 -18.98 -2.20 -16.88
CA ILE A 930 -18.67 -2.93 -15.63
C ILE A 930 -18.37 -1.93 -14.52
N GLU A 931 -17.48 -0.97 -14.78
CA GLU A 931 -17.09 0.06 -13.81
C GLU A 931 -18.31 0.91 -13.39
N LEU A 932 -19.09 1.40 -14.36
CA LEU A 932 -20.32 2.14 -14.07
C LEU A 932 -21.31 1.32 -13.26
N PHE A 933 -21.50 0.03 -13.61
CA PHE A 933 -22.43 -0.88 -12.92
C PHE A 933 -22.06 -1.08 -11.45
N GLN A 934 -20.78 -1.06 -11.09
CA GLN A 934 -20.33 -1.17 -9.70
C GLN A 934 -20.52 0.12 -8.90
N ARG A 935 -20.64 1.28 -9.57
CA ARG A 935 -20.68 2.60 -8.94
C ARG A 935 -22.09 3.20 -8.78
N VAL A 936 -23.13 2.54 -9.31
CA VAL A 936 -24.51 3.05 -9.29
C VAL A 936 -25.49 1.99 -8.77
N GLU A 937 -26.54 2.45 -8.10
CA GLU A 937 -27.61 1.59 -7.57
C GLU A 937 -28.92 1.76 -8.34
N PRO A 938 -29.86 0.78 -8.29
CA PRO A 938 -31.21 0.99 -8.77
C PRO A 938 -31.86 2.20 -8.09
N GLY A 939 -32.57 3.02 -8.86
CA GLY A 939 -33.11 4.32 -8.45
C GLY A 939 -32.18 5.51 -8.72
N ALA A 940 -30.92 5.29 -9.10
CA ALA A 940 -30.01 6.39 -9.44
C ALA A 940 -30.59 7.23 -10.60
N PRO A 941 -30.68 8.57 -10.45
CA PRO A 941 -31.18 9.45 -11.51
C PRO A 941 -30.26 9.42 -12.74
N VAL A 942 -30.86 9.45 -13.93
CA VAL A 942 -30.17 9.52 -15.21
C VAL A 942 -30.77 10.65 -16.04
N PHE A 943 -29.96 11.63 -16.43
CA PHE A 943 -30.38 12.66 -17.38
C PHE A 943 -29.73 12.43 -18.74
N ILE A 944 -30.54 12.40 -19.80
CA ILE A 944 -30.05 12.32 -21.18
C ILE A 944 -30.28 13.68 -21.86
N ALA A 945 -29.20 14.43 -22.06
CA ALA A 945 -29.20 15.70 -22.78
C ALA A 945 -29.21 15.46 -24.29
N GLY A 946 -30.24 15.99 -24.96
CA GLY A 946 -30.50 15.71 -26.37
C GLY A 946 -29.97 16.73 -27.38
N GLU A 947 -29.89 18.00 -26.99
CA GLU A 947 -29.35 19.12 -27.79
C GLU A 947 -28.47 20.02 -26.93
#